data_AF-A0A1A8NS66-F1
#
_entry.id   AF-A0A1A8NS66-F1
#
_cell.length_a   1.000
_cell.length_b   1.000
_cell.length_c   1.000
_cell.angle_alpha   90.00
_cell.angle_beta   90.00
_cell.angle_gamma   90.00
#
_symmetry.space_group_name_H-M   'P 1'
#
loop_
_entity.id
_entity.type
_entity.pdbx_description
1 polymer ?
#
loop_
_entity_poly.entity_id
_entity_poly.type
_entity_poly.pdbx_seq_one_letter_code
_entity_poly.pdbx_strand_id
1 'polypeptide(L)'
;FQLDNVKIHFEKIKGEGFTYHQNPQLFPLNRDAPEAPYRFKPGGVIAVEGQDLTRAMSRLEVRAQLGDQECELKTLDSTHLYCEPPEVQPRSVDDNKLPSLKVFMGNLQVDLGQVQYDSDSLLSPVPLAAQIGLGAGTAVIILSVLIVILMYRRKSKQALRDYKKVLLQLETLEINVGDQCRKEFTDLMTEMMDLSSDVGGPGLPLLDYKTYAERVFFPGQQMALLIRQLDVPDSRKQTVEQGLQQLNNLLNNRLFLTRFIHTLEAQQGFSQRDRGYVASLLTMALHDKLEYFTEVMKTLLQDLVQQYVAKNPKLMLRRTETVVEKMLTNWMSICLYSFLKEVAGEPLYMLYRAIKYQVDKGPVDAVTGKAKRTLNDSHLLREDMDYCSVTLNVLVKNGLEVQPCPVKVLDIDTITQVKDKILDHVYRGAPFSQRPAIDSLDLEWRSGQAGHLTLSDDDVTAVVQGRWKRLNTLQHYKVPDGATVALIPRLHSSGGVNQVFQTGEKTPMLEGEEEEGLRLWHLVKSSEDPEIPKHRKSSMKERERAKAIPEIYLTRLLSMKGTLQKFVDDVFMAILSTKRSPPIAVRFFFDFLDDMAEKHGIDDKETVHIWKTNSLPLRFWVNILKNPQFVLDVQVTDSIDAVLSVIAQTFIDSCTTSEHKVGRDSPVNKLLYARDIPRYKQMVERYYADIRQTISASDQEMNSALAELSRNYSGELNYLVALHELYKYINKYYDQIITALEEDSTAQKMQLGYRLQQIAAALENKVTDL
;
A
#
# COMPACT_ATOMS: atom_id res chain seq x y z
N PHE A 1 40.65 48.81 44.46
CA PHE A 1 39.26 48.51 44.80
C PHE A 1 39.26 47.37 45.80
N GLN A 2 38.58 47.55 46.92
CA GLN A 2 38.43 46.52 47.94
C GLN A 2 36.94 46.40 48.28
N LEU A 3 36.39 45.20 48.12
CA LEU A 3 35.03 44.85 48.49
C LEU A 3 35.05 43.44 49.05
N ASP A 4 34.49 43.25 50.25
CA ASP A 4 34.57 42.01 51.03
C ASP A 4 36.01 41.48 51.16
N ASN A 5 36.25 40.25 50.70
CA ASN A 5 37.54 39.56 50.70
C ASN A 5 38.35 39.81 49.41
N VAL A 6 37.82 40.57 48.44
CA VAL A 6 38.43 40.78 47.13
C VAL A 6 39.19 42.11 47.08
N LYS A 7 40.50 42.04 46.81
CA LYS A 7 41.39 43.19 46.64
C LYS A 7 41.95 43.23 45.22
N ILE A 8 41.56 44.23 44.43
CA ILE A 8 41.99 44.39 43.04
C ILE A 8 42.65 45.76 42.87
N HIS A 9 43.76 45.81 42.15
CA HIS A 9 44.38 47.07 41.76
C HIS A 9 43.42 47.90 40.91
N PHE A 10 43.14 49.14 41.33
CA PHE A 10 42.11 49.98 40.72
C PHE A 10 42.39 50.28 39.24
N GLU A 11 43.65 50.37 38.83
CA GLU A 11 44.04 50.57 37.42
C GLU A 11 43.65 49.39 36.52
N LYS A 12 43.55 48.17 37.05
CA LYS A 12 43.22 46.97 36.27
C LYS A 12 41.74 46.85 35.88
N ILE A 13 40.85 47.59 36.54
CA ILE A 13 39.39 47.50 36.36
C ILE A 13 38.79 48.83 35.87
N LYS A 14 39.64 49.78 35.47
CA LYS A 14 39.22 51.12 35.07
C LYS A 14 38.43 51.06 33.76
N GLY A 15 37.11 51.28 33.84
CA GLY A 15 36.19 51.26 32.69
C GLY A 15 35.34 49.99 32.58
N GLU A 16 35.51 49.03 33.48
CA GLU A 16 34.68 47.83 33.53
C GLU A 16 33.40 48.04 34.36
N GLY A 17 32.29 47.46 33.92
CA GLY A 17 31.00 47.53 34.62
C GLY A 17 30.95 46.55 35.79
N PHE A 18 30.42 46.99 36.93
CA PHE A 18 30.22 46.15 38.12
C PHE A 18 28.72 45.96 38.40
N THR A 19 28.30 44.74 38.74
CA THR A 19 26.89 44.42 39.07
C THR A 19 26.80 43.81 40.46
N TYR A 20 25.81 44.28 41.23
CA TYR A 20 25.53 43.76 42.58
C TYR A 20 24.39 42.75 42.51
N HIS A 21 24.57 41.63 43.20
CA HIS A 21 23.54 40.61 43.41
C HIS A 21 23.20 40.53 44.91
N GLN A 22 21.99 40.08 45.22
CA GLN A 22 21.60 39.83 46.61
C GLN A 22 22.39 38.64 47.18
N ASN A 23 22.56 38.61 48.50
CA ASN A 23 23.22 37.50 49.18
C ASN A 23 22.50 36.18 48.87
N PRO A 24 23.25 35.08 48.66
CA PRO A 24 22.66 33.76 48.49
C PRO A 24 21.90 33.34 49.76
N GLN A 25 20.84 32.56 49.60
CA GLN A 25 20.08 31.99 50.71
C GLN A 25 20.44 30.52 50.88
N LEU A 26 20.83 30.12 52.09
CA LEU A 26 21.09 28.73 52.45
C LEU A 26 20.02 28.29 53.46
N PHE A 27 19.46 27.10 53.25
CA PHE A 27 18.42 26.54 54.12
C PHE A 27 19.04 25.59 55.17
N PRO A 28 18.49 25.53 56.41
CA PRO A 28 18.94 24.59 57.42
C PRO A 28 18.83 23.13 56.97
N LEU A 29 19.76 22.28 57.43
CA LEU A 29 19.84 20.85 57.05
C LEU A 29 18.57 20.07 57.39
N ASN A 30 17.83 20.48 58.42
CA ASN A 30 16.63 19.82 58.89
C ASN A 30 15.45 20.82 58.92
N ARG A 31 14.86 21.07 57.74
CA ARG A 31 13.82 22.09 57.54
C ARG A 31 12.55 21.84 58.35
N ASP A 32 12.19 20.57 58.54
CA ASP A 32 10.96 20.16 59.23
C ASP A 32 11.13 20.10 60.77
N ALA A 33 12.37 20.01 61.26
CA ALA A 33 12.69 19.99 62.70
C ALA A 33 14.05 20.67 62.97
N PRO A 34 14.11 22.02 62.99
CA PRO A 34 15.37 22.78 63.07
C PRO A 34 16.20 22.53 64.32
N GLU A 35 15.56 22.09 65.42
CA GLU A 35 16.24 21.78 66.68
C GLU A 35 16.71 20.31 66.80
N ALA A 36 16.33 19.45 65.84
CA ALA A 36 16.77 18.06 65.83
C ALA A 36 18.06 17.92 65.00
N PRO A 37 19.09 17.24 65.52
CA PRO A 37 20.35 17.10 64.81
C PRO A 37 20.18 16.29 63.52
N TYR A 38 20.81 16.76 62.44
CA TYR A 38 20.90 16.07 61.17
C TYR A 38 21.72 14.78 61.33
N ARG A 39 21.11 13.64 61.07
CA ARG A 39 21.78 12.33 61.19
C ARG A 39 22.60 12.04 59.94
N PHE A 40 23.90 11.93 60.12
CA PHE A 40 24.84 11.67 59.03
C PHE A 40 25.45 10.28 59.16
N LYS A 41 25.51 9.56 58.03
CA LYS A 41 26.19 8.27 57.93
C LYS A 41 27.59 8.47 57.35
N PRO A 42 28.66 7.99 58.03
CA PRO A 42 30.02 8.07 57.50
C PRO A 42 30.14 7.50 56.08
N GLY A 43 30.93 8.14 55.21
CA GLY A 43 31.13 7.76 53.81
C GLY A 43 30.13 8.38 52.81
N GLY A 44 29.21 9.23 53.27
CA GLY A 44 28.32 10.04 52.43
C GLY A 44 28.78 11.50 52.26
N VAL A 45 28.03 12.27 51.47
CA VAL A 45 28.18 13.73 51.36
C VAL A 45 26.97 14.42 51.99
N ILE A 46 27.18 15.57 52.64
CA ILE A 46 26.10 16.41 53.14
C ILE A 46 25.65 17.35 52.02
N ALA A 47 24.37 17.29 51.67
CA ALA A 47 23.74 18.17 50.70
C ALA A 47 23.00 19.30 51.43
N VAL A 48 23.37 20.54 51.11
CA VAL A 48 22.74 21.76 51.63
C VAL A 48 21.98 22.42 50.49
N GLU A 49 20.67 22.61 50.67
CA GLU A 49 19.82 23.32 49.71
C GLU A 49 19.92 24.84 49.91
N GLY A 50 19.82 25.59 48.83
CA GLY A 50 19.84 27.04 48.83
C GLY A 50 19.37 27.65 47.51
N GLN A 51 19.55 28.95 47.34
CA GLN A 51 19.17 29.70 46.15
C GLN A 51 20.23 30.73 45.77
N ASP A 52 20.52 30.82 44.47
CA ASP A 52 21.48 31.73 43.83
C ASP A 52 22.95 31.58 44.32
N LEU A 53 23.34 30.37 44.74
CA LEU A 53 24.63 30.10 45.39
C LEU A 53 25.87 30.38 44.52
N THR A 54 25.75 30.34 43.19
CA THR A 54 26.84 30.55 42.21
C THR A 54 26.77 31.88 41.48
N ARG A 55 25.79 32.74 41.82
CA ARG A 55 25.49 33.94 41.03
C ARG A 55 26.56 35.02 41.11
N ALA A 56 27.25 35.12 42.25
CA ALA A 56 28.32 36.10 42.47
C ALA A 56 29.57 35.49 43.14
N MET A 57 29.60 34.18 43.38
CA MET A 57 30.72 33.49 44.03
C MET A 57 31.06 32.17 43.34
N SER A 58 32.35 31.82 43.37
CA SER A 58 32.86 30.54 42.88
C SER A 58 33.06 29.52 44.01
N ARG A 59 33.12 28.23 43.66
CA ARG A 59 33.39 27.12 44.62
C ARG A 59 34.63 27.36 45.49
N LEU A 60 35.68 27.99 44.95
CA LEU A 60 36.95 28.25 45.66
C LEU A 60 36.82 29.29 46.76
N GLU A 61 35.77 30.11 46.73
CA GLU A 61 35.51 31.20 47.67
C GLU A 61 34.53 30.81 48.78
N VAL A 62 33.93 29.62 48.69
CA VAL A 62 33.04 29.06 49.71
C VAL A 62 33.84 28.12 50.60
N ARG A 63 33.66 28.23 51.91
CA ARG A 63 34.21 27.30 52.90
C ARG A 63 33.10 26.71 53.74
N ALA A 64 33.16 25.42 54.03
CA ALA A 64 32.23 24.75 54.93
C ALA A 64 33.02 24.16 56.10
N GLN A 65 32.49 24.31 57.31
CA GLN A 65 33.14 23.84 58.53
C GLN A 65 32.12 23.09 59.40
N LEU A 66 32.49 21.89 59.85
CA LEU A 66 31.68 21.10 60.77
C LEU A 66 32.41 21.02 62.10
N GLY A 67 31.90 21.74 63.11
CA GLY A 67 32.60 21.84 64.40
C GLY A 67 34.02 22.38 64.22
N ASP A 68 35.02 21.70 64.80
CA ASP A 68 36.43 22.12 64.77
C ASP A 68 37.19 21.68 63.49
N GLN A 69 36.52 21.01 62.55
CA GLN A 69 37.15 20.54 61.30
C GLN A 69 36.47 21.09 60.04
N GLU A 70 37.24 21.17 58.95
CA GLU A 70 36.75 21.60 57.64
C GLU A 70 35.90 20.50 56.96
N CYS A 71 34.77 20.87 56.35
CA CYS A 71 33.96 20.00 55.50
C CYS A 71 34.35 20.25 54.04
N GLU A 72 34.97 19.28 53.38
CA GLU A 72 35.54 19.49 52.05
C GLU A 72 34.44 19.67 51.00
N LEU A 73 34.37 20.85 50.40
CA LEU A 73 33.38 21.19 49.38
C LEU A 73 33.65 20.45 48.07
N LYS A 74 32.78 19.52 47.67
CA LYS A 74 32.91 18.72 46.42
C LYS A 74 32.23 19.35 45.23
N THR A 75 31.03 19.90 45.42
CA THR A 75 30.24 20.47 44.32
C THR A 75 29.42 21.64 44.82
N LEU A 76 29.33 22.68 43.98
CA LEU A 76 28.50 23.86 44.20
C LEU A 76 27.74 24.12 42.91
N ASP A 77 26.41 24.05 42.97
CA ASP A 77 25.51 24.48 41.90
C ASP A 77 24.67 25.68 42.38
N SER A 78 23.81 26.24 41.53
CA SER A 78 23.03 27.44 41.90
C SER A 78 22.02 27.23 43.02
N THR A 79 21.74 25.97 43.38
CA THR A 79 20.69 25.54 44.32
C THR A 79 21.17 24.61 45.43
N HIS A 80 22.34 24.00 45.30
CA HIS A 80 22.86 23.00 46.23
C HIS A 80 24.37 23.13 46.42
N LEU A 81 24.79 22.86 47.65
CA LEU A 81 26.17 22.73 48.07
C LEU A 81 26.38 21.33 48.64
N TYR A 82 27.37 20.61 48.12
CA TYR A 82 27.74 19.28 48.60
C TYR A 82 29.11 19.34 49.26
N CYS A 83 29.18 19.03 50.56
CA CYS A 83 30.44 18.90 51.28
C CYS A 83 30.61 17.50 51.87
N GLU A 84 31.84 17.00 51.83
CA GLU A 84 32.26 15.74 52.44
C GLU A 84 32.77 16.05 53.85
N PRO A 85 32.05 15.65 54.90
CA PRO A 85 32.49 15.88 56.26
C PRO A 85 33.53 14.81 56.68
N PRO A 86 34.31 15.04 57.75
CA PRO A 86 35.33 14.09 58.22
C PRO A 86 34.77 12.70 58.53
N GLU A 87 35.56 11.63 58.43
CA GLU A 87 35.09 10.26 58.72
C GLU A 87 34.66 10.05 60.18
N VAL A 88 35.22 10.82 61.11
CA VAL A 88 34.93 10.77 62.56
C VAL A 88 34.28 12.08 62.99
N GLN A 89 33.24 11.99 63.83
CA GLN A 89 32.52 13.17 64.30
C GLN A 89 33.47 14.20 64.96
N PRO A 90 33.57 15.43 64.42
CA PRO A 90 34.44 16.47 64.97
C PRO A 90 33.89 17.03 66.29
N ARG A 91 34.75 17.73 67.04
CA ARG A 91 34.34 18.36 68.30
C ARG A 91 33.55 19.63 68.01
N SER A 92 32.62 19.98 68.90
CA SER A 92 31.94 21.27 68.78
C SER A 92 32.88 22.41 69.19
N VAL A 93 32.81 23.53 68.48
CA VAL A 93 33.62 24.75 68.73
C VAL A 93 32.98 25.60 69.83
N ASP A 94 31.66 25.49 69.97
CA ASP A 94 30.88 26.09 71.05
C ASP A 94 30.64 24.97 72.09
N ASP A 95 30.56 25.23 73.40
CA ASP A 95 30.43 24.25 74.53
C ASP A 95 29.23 23.25 74.47
N ASN A 96 28.58 23.11 73.31
CA ASN A 96 27.53 22.17 72.97
C ASN A 96 28.07 20.75 72.69
N LYS A 97 27.26 19.73 73.04
CA LYS A 97 27.62 18.30 72.90
C LYS A 97 27.72 17.79 71.44
N LEU A 98 27.25 18.53 70.43
CA LEU A 98 27.25 18.13 69.01
C LEU A 98 27.80 19.25 68.09
N PRO A 99 28.55 18.93 67.02
CA PRO A 99 29.09 19.91 66.09
C PRO A 99 28.01 20.47 65.15
N SER A 100 28.06 21.77 64.85
CA SER A 100 27.20 22.45 63.88
C SER A 100 27.89 22.64 62.53
N LEU A 101 27.16 22.51 61.42
CA LEU A 101 27.66 22.82 60.08
C LEU A 101 27.49 24.31 59.78
N LYS A 102 28.60 25.03 59.62
CA LYS A 102 28.64 26.45 59.27
C LYS A 102 29.23 26.62 57.86
N VAL A 103 28.58 27.41 57.02
CA VAL A 103 29.06 27.76 55.67
C VAL A 103 29.41 29.23 55.61
N PHE A 104 30.59 29.51 55.06
CA PHE A 104 31.17 30.83 54.90
C PHE A 104 31.23 31.15 53.40
N MET A 105 30.50 32.20 53.02
CA MET A 105 30.46 32.72 51.66
C MET A 105 30.96 34.18 51.67
N GLY A 106 32.28 34.36 51.51
CA GLY A 106 32.91 35.66 51.72
C GLY A 106 32.79 36.11 53.19
N ASN A 107 32.09 37.23 53.43
CA ASN A 107 31.76 37.71 54.78
C ASN A 107 30.42 37.16 55.33
N LEU A 108 29.64 36.45 54.51
CA LEU A 108 28.37 35.84 54.93
C LEU A 108 28.66 34.53 55.66
N GLN A 109 28.21 34.41 56.91
CA GLN A 109 28.29 33.19 57.69
C GLN A 109 26.87 32.70 57.99
N VAL A 110 26.58 31.44 57.63
CA VAL A 110 25.29 30.81 57.89
C VAL A 110 25.50 29.52 58.67
N ASP A 111 24.79 29.38 59.80
CA ASP A 111 24.73 28.13 60.59
C ASP A 111 23.54 27.30 60.10
N LEU A 112 23.81 26.07 59.68
CA LEU A 112 22.85 25.18 59.04
C LEU A 112 22.31 24.09 59.98
N GLY A 113 22.76 24.08 61.25
CA GLY A 113 22.27 23.18 62.29
C GLY A 113 23.29 22.12 62.75
N GLN A 114 22.91 21.39 63.79
CA GLN A 114 23.74 20.35 64.43
C GLN A 114 23.76 19.06 63.59
N VAL A 115 24.92 18.39 63.54
CA VAL A 115 25.09 17.10 62.87
C VAL A 115 25.49 16.04 63.88
N GLN A 116 24.82 14.90 63.84
CA GLN A 116 25.12 13.73 64.66
C GLN A 116 25.51 12.57 63.74
N TYR A 117 26.67 11.96 63.99
CA TYR A 117 27.09 10.78 63.25
C TYR A 117 26.36 9.56 63.80
N ASP A 118 25.79 8.76 62.91
CA ASP A 118 25.29 7.45 63.25
C ASP A 118 26.51 6.61 63.67
N SER A 119 26.73 6.48 64.97
CA SER A 119 27.74 5.58 65.52
C SER A 119 27.21 4.16 65.43
N ASP A 120 27.96 3.27 64.75
CA ASP A 120 27.77 1.82 64.76
C ASP A 120 27.96 1.27 66.18
N SER A 121 27.00 1.56 67.04
CA SER A 121 26.86 0.97 68.36
C SER A 121 25.74 -0.07 68.27
N LEU A 122 26.21 -1.30 68.07
CA LEU A 122 25.47 -2.56 68.22
C LEU A 122 24.43 -2.83 67.12
N LEU A 123 24.94 -3.21 65.94
CA LEU A 123 24.30 -4.26 65.15
C LEU A 123 24.07 -5.46 66.07
N SER A 124 22.85 -5.56 66.59
CA SER A 124 22.26 -6.84 66.97
C SER A 124 22.44 -7.78 65.78
N PRO A 125 22.87 -9.03 65.99
CA PRO A 125 23.32 -9.90 64.92
C PRO A 125 22.15 -10.14 63.97
N VAL A 126 22.23 -9.58 62.76
CA VAL A 126 21.33 -9.96 61.67
C VAL A 126 21.54 -11.46 61.45
N PRO A 127 20.51 -12.30 61.61
CA PRO A 127 20.69 -13.75 61.55
C PRO A 127 21.20 -14.12 60.16
N LEU A 128 22.12 -15.09 60.08
CA LEU A 128 22.70 -15.62 58.84
C LEU A 128 21.63 -15.91 57.76
N ALA A 129 20.40 -16.22 58.18
CA ALA A 129 19.23 -16.43 57.35
C ALA A 129 18.84 -15.23 56.45
N ALA A 130 19.01 -13.98 56.90
CA ALA A 130 18.63 -12.79 56.14
C ALA A 130 19.66 -12.42 55.06
N GLN A 131 20.94 -12.69 55.27
CA GLN A 131 21.99 -12.55 54.25
C GLN A 131 21.85 -13.63 53.15
N ILE A 132 21.53 -14.87 53.54
CA ILE A 132 21.17 -15.93 52.59
C ILE A 132 19.89 -15.55 51.83
N GLY A 133 18.91 -14.91 52.47
CA GLY A 133 17.66 -14.46 51.85
C GLY A 133 17.84 -13.38 50.78
N LEU A 134 18.70 -12.38 50.99
CA LEU A 134 18.94 -11.30 50.02
C LEU A 134 19.79 -11.77 48.82
N GLY A 135 20.79 -12.63 49.07
CA GLY A 135 21.56 -13.28 48.01
C GLY A 135 20.72 -14.29 47.22
N ALA A 136 19.85 -15.05 47.89
CA ALA A 136 18.91 -15.97 47.23
C ALA A 136 17.87 -15.20 46.40
N GLY A 137 17.34 -14.08 46.90
CA GLY A 137 16.36 -13.27 46.18
C GLY A 137 16.91 -12.64 44.89
N THR A 138 18.12 -12.06 44.96
CA THR A 138 18.81 -11.53 43.77
C THR A 138 19.20 -12.64 42.79
N ALA A 139 19.67 -13.78 43.29
CA ALA A 139 19.96 -14.96 42.47
C ALA A 139 18.69 -15.49 41.77
N VAL A 140 17.53 -15.51 42.44
CA VAL A 140 16.24 -15.93 41.86
C VAL A 140 15.78 -14.96 40.77
N ILE A 141 15.95 -13.65 40.97
CA ILE A 141 15.60 -12.65 39.94
C ILE A 141 16.50 -12.82 38.71
N ILE A 142 17.81 -12.93 38.91
CA ILE A 142 18.76 -13.16 37.81
C ILE A 142 18.43 -14.48 37.10
N LEU A 143 18.20 -15.56 37.85
CA LEU A 143 17.79 -16.86 37.30
C LEU A 143 16.48 -16.74 36.52
N SER A 144 15.50 -15.98 37.01
CA SER A 144 14.22 -15.78 36.32
C SER A 144 14.38 -15.03 35.00
N VAL A 145 15.20 -13.97 34.95
CA VAL A 145 15.52 -13.24 33.72
C VAL A 145 16.28 -14.15 32.76
N LEU A 146 17.23 -14.95 33.26
CA LEU A 146 17.98 -15.93 32.46
C LEU A 146 17.05 -17.01 31.89
N ILE A 147 16.09 -17.51 32.67
CA ILE A 147 15.04 -18.44 32.21
C ILE A 147 14.17 -17.77 31.16
N VAL A 148 13.74 -16.51 31.32
CA VAL A 148 12.95 -15.78 30.32
C VAL A 148 13.73 -15.59 29.03
N ILE A 149 15.01 -15.21 29.10
CA ILE A 149 15.90 -15.09 27.92
C ILE A 149 16.08 -16.47 27.27
N LEU A 150 16.29 -17.53 28.05
CA LEU A 150 16.42 -18.90 27.53
C LEU A 150 15.11 -19.40 26.93
N MET A 151 13.96 -19.09 27.51
CA MET A 151 12.64 -19.39 26.97
C MET A 151 12.39 -18.60 25.68
N TYR A 152 12.74 -17.32 25.63
CA TYR A 152 12.64 -16.50 24.41
C TYR A 152 13.56 -17.04 23.32
N ARG A 153 14.82 -17.36 23.63
CA ARG A 153 15.78 -17.96 22.68
C ARG A 153 15.33 -19.37 22.27
N ARG A 154 14.80 -20.19 23.18
CA ARG A 154 14.25 -21.52 22.85
C ARG A 154 13.01 -21.39 21.97
N LYS A 155 12.08 -20.49 22.28
CA LYS A 155 10.87 -20.22 21.50
C LYS A 155 11.20 -19.64 20.13
N SER A 156 12.16 -18.73 20.04
CA SER A 156 12.68 -18.18 18.78
C SER A 156 13.40 -19.25 17.94
N LYS A 157 14.29 -20.04 18.55
CA LYS A 157 14.92 -21.20 17.88
C LYS A 157 13.89 -22.24 17.45
N GLN A 158 12.87 -22.49 18.26
CA GLN A 158 11.77 -23.40 17.94
C GLN A 158 10.97 -22.88 16.75
N ALA A 159 10.55 -21.62 16.77
CA ALA A 159 9.85 -20.98 15.66
C ALA A 159 10.69 -20.99 14.37
N LEU A 160 12.01 -20.75 14.46
CA LEU A 160 12.90 -20.84 13.31
C LEU A 160 13.07 -22.28 12.81
N ARG A 161 13.12 -23.27 13.70
CA ARG A 161 13.14 -24.69 13.31
C ARG A 161 11.85 -25.10 12.62
N ASP A 162 10.71 -24.68 13.15
CA ASP A 162 9.40 -24.98 12.58
C ASP A 162 9.22 -24.29 11.22
N TYR A 163 9.68 -23.03 11.08
CA TYR A 163 9.80 -22.33 9.80
C TYR A 163 10.66 -23.12 8.79
N LYS A 164 11.86 -23.54 9.18
CA LYS A 164 12.77 -24.32 8.32
C LYS A 164 12.17 -25.68 7.92
N LYS A 165 11.47 -26.35 8.85
CA LYS A 165 10.78 -27.61 8.55
C LYS A 165 9.68 -27.42 7.51
N VAL A 166 8.87 -26.38 7.62
CA VAL A 166 7.80 -26.08 6.63
C VAL A 166 8.40 -25.82 5.26
N LEU A 167 9.48 -25.02 5.18
CA LEU A 167 10.17 -24.77 3.91
C LEU A 167 10.78 -26.04 3.31
N LEU A 168 11.39 -26.91 4.12
CA LEU A 168 11.96 -28.17 3.64
C LEU A 168 10.88 -29.15 3.14
N GLN A 169 9.73 -29.20 3.82
CA GLN A 169 8.57 -29.97 3.37
C GLN A 169 8.07 -29.46 2.02
N LEU A 170 7.96 -28.13 1.87
CA LEU A 170 7.56 -27.50 0.61
C LEU A 170 8.58 -27.76 -0.50
N GLU A 171 9.87 -27.67 -0.20
CA GLU A 171 10.96 -28.02 -1.13
C GLU A 171 10.89 -29.49 -1.58
N THR A 172 10.63 -30.41 -0.66
CA THR A 172 10.48 -31.83 -0.99
C THR A 172 9.30 -32.05 -1.94
N LEU A 173 8.17 -31.38 -1.69
CA LEU A 173 7.01 -31.41 -2.58
C LEU A 173 7.31 -30.76 -3.94
N GLU A 174 8.01 -29.63 -3.98
CA GLU A 174 8.46 -28.96 -5.22
C GLU A 174 9.36 -29.87 -6.06
N ILE A 175 10.28 -30.60 -5.42
CA ILE A 175 11.15 -31.57 -6.10
C ILE A 175 10.31 -32.72 -6.67
N ASN A 176 9.34 -33.24 -5.91
CA ASN A 176 8.47 -34.33 -6.34
C ASN A 176 7.61 -33.95 -7.56
N VAL A 177 7.15 -32.69 -7.66
CA VAL A 177 6.41 -32.20 -8.84
C VAL A 177 7.33 -31.68 -9.94
N GLY A 178 8.63 -31.52 -9.67
CA GLY A 178 9.56 -30.83 -10.55
C GLY A 178 9.68 -31.43 -11.96
N ASP A 179 9.63 -32.76 -12.09
CA ASP A 179 9.61 -33.43 -13.40
C ASP A 179 8.33 -33.11 -14.19
N GLN A 180 7.18 -33.13 -13.52
CA GLN A 180 5.90 -32.75 -14.13
C GLN A 180 5.91 -31.28 -14.55
N CYS A 181 6.40 -30.38 -13.68
CA CYS A 181 6.56 -28.96 -13.99
C CYS A 181 7.44 -28.75 -15.23
N ARG A 182 8.58 -29.44 -15.31
CA ARG A 182 9.50 -29.34 -16.47
C ARG A 182 8.81 -29.76 -17.76
N LYS A 183 8.10 -30.89 -17.74
CA LYS A 183 7.35 -31.37 -18.91
C LYS A 183 6.25 -30.39 -19.33
N GLU A 184 5.43 -29.94 -18.38
CA GLU A 184 4.35 -28.97 -18.66
C GLU A 184 4.90 -27.60 -19.12
N PHE A 185 6.07 -27.21 -18.63
CA PHE A 185 6.78 -26.02 -19.07
C PHE A 185 7.30 -26.16 -20.49
N THR A 186 7.86 -27.32 -20.87
CA THR A 186 8.27 -27.58 -22.25
C THR A 186 7.07 -27.54 -23.20
N ASP A 187 5.96 -28.20 -22.85
CA ASP A 187 4.71 -28.14 -23.64
C ASP A 187 4.25 -26.69 -23.85
N LEU A 188 4.23 -25.91 -22.76
CA LEU A 188 3.84 -24.50 -22.79
C LEU A 188 4.78 -23.67 -23.67
N MET A 189 6.09 -23.89 -23.58
CA MET A 189 7.08 -23.17 -24.38
C MET A 189 6.97 -23.51 -25.87
N THR A 190 6.68 -24.77 -26.22
CA THR A 190 6.40 -25.18 -27.61
C THR A 190 5.18 -24.42 -28.13
N GLU A 191 4.08 -24.40 -27.39
CA GLU A 191 2.87 -23.65 -27.79
C GLU A 191 3.18 -22.15 -27.97
N MET A 192 3.84 -21.53 -26.99
CA MET A 192 4.21 -20.10 -27.05
C MET A 192 5.14 -19.78 -28.23
N MET A 193 6.01 -20.71 -28.61
CA MET A 193 6.91 -20.54 -29.76
C MET A 193 6.16 -20.70 -31.09
N ASP A 194 5.26 -21.68 -31.20
CA ASP A 194 4.39 -21.87 -32.37
C ASP A 194 3.47 -20.66 -32.63
N LEU A 195 3.06 -19.99 -31.55
CA LEU A 195 2.34 -18.72 -31.59
C LEU A 195 3.18 -17.56 -32.15
N SER A 196 4.49 -17.56 -31.89
CA SER A 196 5.42 -16.52 -32.35
C SER A 196 5.96 -16.76 -33.77
N SER A 197 5.89 -18.00 -34.27
CA SER A 197 6.52 -18.43 -35.51
C SER A 197 5.57 -18.50 -36.73
N ASP A 198 4.25 -18.53 -36.53
CA ASP A 198 3.29 -18.45 -37.63
C ASP A 198 3.43 -17.10 -38.36
N VAL A 199 3.91 -17.20 -39.60
CA VAL A 199 4.35 -16.15 -40.51
C VAL A 199 3.23 -15.12 -40.72
N GLY A 200 3.34 -13.99 -40.01
CA GLY A 200 2.35 -12.90 -40.01
C GLY A 200 1.58 -12.69 -38.69
N GLY A 201 1.96 -13.35 -37.59
CA GLY A 201 1.33 -13.23 -36.26
C GLY A 201 1.36 -11.81 -35.67
N PRO A 202 0.40 -11.49 -34.78
CA PRO A 202 -0.01 -10.13 -34.48
C PRO A 202 0.97 -9.39 -33.59
N GLY A 203 1.03 -8.07 -33.76
CA GLY A 203 1.64 -7.21 -32.76
C GLY A 203 1.01 -7.46 -31.39
N LEU A 204 1.81 -7.29 -30.34
CA LEU A 204 1.36 -7.23 -28.95
C LEU A 204 0.04 -6.42 -28.88
N PRO A 205 -1.07 -6.97 -28.35
CA PRO A 205 -2.38 -6.32 -28.38
C PRO A 205 -2.44 -5.20 -27.32
N LEU A 206 -1.50 -4.26 -27.38
CA LEU A 206 -1.48 -3.07 -26.56
C LEU A 206 -2.64 -2.18 -26.97
N LEU A 207 -3.34 -1.66 -25.97
CA LEU A 207 -4.29 -0.59 -26.16
C LEU A 207 -3.57 0.67 -26.62
N ASP A 208 -4.26 1.47 -27.42
CA ASP A 208 -3.84 2.83 -27.70
C ASP A 208 -3.88 3.70 -26.44
N TYR A 209 -3.19 4.83 -26.48
CA TYR A 209 -3.03 5.68 -25.29
C TYR A 209 -4.37 6.16 -24.75
N LYS A 210 -5.30 6.52 -25.62
CA LYS A 210 -6.63 7.02 -25.25
C LYS A 210 -7.42 5.98 -24.47
N THR A 211 -7.52 4.75 -24.98
CA THR A 211 -8.23 3.66 -24.30
C THR A 211 -7.53 3.26 -23.00
N TYR A 212 -6.19 3.21 -22.99
CA TYR A 212 -5.41 2.97 -21.78
C TYR A 212 -5.69 4.03 -20.70
N ALA A 213 -5.60 5.31 -21.06
CA ALA A 213 -5.85 6.43 -20.15
C ALA A 213 -7.28 6.40 -19.61
N GLU A 214 -8.26 6.05 -20.43
CA GLU A 214 -9.65 5.88 -20.00
C GLU A 214 -9.79 4.82 -18.90
N ARG A 215 -9.26 3.62 -19.15
CA ARG A 215 -9.36 2.48 -18.22
C ARG A 215 -8.67 2.76 -16.89
N VAL A 216 -7.58 3.54 -16.91
CA VAL A 216 -6.81 3.91 -15.71
C VAL A 216 -7.46 5.07 -14.95
N PHE A 217 -7.94 6.10 -15.65
CA PHE A 217 -8.52 7.28 -15.02
C PHE A 217 -9.94 7.00 -14.48
N PHE A 218 -10.71 6.16 -15.16
CA PHE A 218 -12.10 5.83 -14.81
C PHE A 218 -12.36 4.32 -14.80
N PRO A 219 -11.72 3.55 -13.89
CA PRO A 219 -11.93 2.12 -13.83
C PRO A 219 -13.40 1.78 -13.49
N GLY A 220 -13.99 0.83 -14.21
CA GLY A 220 -15.35 0.33 -13.96
C GLY A 220 -16.49 1.16 -14.59
N GLN A 221 -16.21 2.28 -15.25
CA GLN A 221 -17.22 3.02 -16.01
C GLN A 221 -17.22 2.55 -17.46
N GLN A 222 -18.01 1.50 -17.78
CA GLN A 222 -18.31 1.16 -19.17
C GLN A 222 -19.18 2.27 -19.77
N MET A 223 -18.61 3.01 -20.72
CA MET A 223 -19.12 4.20 -21.45
C MET A 223 -18.41 5.51 -21.08
N ALA A 224 -17.26 5.66 -21.74
CA ALA A 224 -16.34 6.79 -21.84
C ALA A 224 -16.94 8.20 -21.67
N LEU A 225 -16.59 8.87 -20.58
CA LEU A 225 -16.57 10.34 -20.51
C LEU A 225 -15.72 10.97 -21.64
N LEU A 226 -14.78 10.20 -22.21
CA LEU A 226 -13.95 10.62 -23.35
C LEU A 226 -14.69 10.60 -24.70
N ILE A 227 -15.76 9.81 -24.84
CA ILE A 227 -16.59 9.72 -26.06
C ILE A 227 -17.85 10.59 -25.93
N ARG A 228 -18.30 10.87 -24.70
CA ARG A 228 -19.46 11.71 -24.44
C ARG A 228 -19.25 13.10 -25.02
N GLN A 229 -20.17 13.58 -25.85
CA GLN A 229 -20.21 14.97 -26.27
C GLN A 229 -20.88 15.82 -25.18
N LEU A 230 -20.58 17.11 -25.14
CA LEU A 230 -21.29 18.06 -24.28
C LEU A 230 -22.77 18.05 -24.65
N ASP A 231 -23.61 17.58 -23.74
CA ASP A 231 -25.07 17.54 -23.89
C ASP A 231 -25.66 18.92 -23.58
N VAL A 232 -25.43 19.87 -24.51
CA VAL A 232 -25.82 21.28 -24.38
C VAL A 232 -26.59 21.69 -25.65
N PRO A 233 -27.74 22.39 -25.53
CA PRO A 233 -28.47 22.89 -26.70
C PRO A 233 -27.58 23.73 -27.61
N ASP A 234 -27.73 23.59 -28.93
CA ASP A 234 -26.88 24.27 -29.93
C ASP A 234 -26.83 25.79 -29.74
N SER A 235 -27.93 26.41 -29.31
CA SER A 235 -28.02 27.84 -29.03
C SER A 235 -27.14 28.32 -27.87
N ARG A 236 -26.78 27.44 -26.94
CA ARG A 236 -25.95 27.73 -25.75
C ARG A 236 -24.53 27.19 -25.86
N LYS A 237 -24.26 26.33 -26.84
CA LYS A 237 -22.99 25.62 -26.98
C LYS A 237 -21.80 26.57 -26.98
N GLN A 238 -21.86 27.65 -27.76
CA GLN A 238 -20.77 28.64 -27.84
C GLN A 238 -20.54 29.37 -26.52
N THR A 239 -21.59 29.80 -25.82
CA THR A 239 -21.49 30.48 -24.51
C THR A 239 -20.94 29.54 -23.44
N VAL A 240 -21.38 28.27 -23.44
CA VAL A 240 -20.89 27.26 -22.51
C VAL A 240 -19.42 26.94 -22.79
N GLU A 241 -19.03 26.75 -24.05
CA GLU A 241 -17.63 26.53 -24.43
C GLU A 241 -16.74 27.71 -24.00
N GLN A 242 -17.20 28.95 -24.19
CA GLN A 242 -16.48 30.14 -23.71
C GLN A 242 -16.35 30.16 -22.18
N GLY A 243 -17.43 29.85 -21.44
CA GLY A 243 -17.40 29.75 -19.97
C GLY A 243 -16.44 28.66 -19.49
N LEU A 244 -16.42 27.51 -20.15
CA LEU A 244 -15.48 26.42 -19.85
C LEU A 244 -14.02 26.80 -20.17
N GLN A 245 -13.77 27.55 -21.25
CA GLN A 245 -12.44 28.10 -21.53
C GLN A 245 -11.98 29.08 -20.44
N GLN A 246 -12.87 29.94 -19.95
CA GLN A 246 -12.57 30.80 -18.81
C GLN A 246 -12.31 29.99 -17.54
N LEU A 247 -13.06 28.91 -17.30
CA LEU A 247 -12.79 27.98 -16.21
C LEU A 247 -11.41 27.33 -16.34
N ASN A 248 -11.03 26.90 -17.55
CA ASN A 248 -9.69 26.38 -17.80
C ASN A 248 -8.62 27.42 -17.46
N ASN A 249 -8.80 28.68 -17.87
CA ASN A 249 -7.88 29.76 -17.52
C ASN A 249 -7.78 29.98 -16.00
N LEU A 250 -8.89 29.82 -15.28
CA LEU A 250 -8.92 29.89 -13.83
C LEU A 250 -8.20 28.70 -13.18
N LEU A 251 -8.37 27.48 -13.70
CA LEU A 251 -7.64 26.28 -13.26
C LEU A 251 -6.15 26.35 -13.53
N ASN A 252 -5.71 27.13 -14.52
CA ASN A 252 -4.30 27.42 -14.79
C ASN A 252 -3.68 28.42 -13.78
N ASN A 253 -4.45 28.90 -12.80
CA ASN A 253 -3.94 29.66 -11.67
C ASN A 253 -3.62 28.72 -10.51
N ARG A 254 -2.33 28.60 -10.14
CA ARG A 254 -1.88 27.69 -9.06
C ARG A 254 -2.59 27.93 -7.74
N LEU A 255 -2.80 29.20 -7.34
CA LEU A 255 -3.47 29.53 -6.08
C LEU A 255 -4.94 29.11 -6.11
N PHE A 256 -5.65 29.38 -7.21
CA PHE A 256 -7.03 28.93 -7.37
C PHE A 256 -7.13 27.40 -7.27
N LEU A 257 -6.30 26.68 -8.03
CA LEU A 257 -6.39 25.23 -8.13
C LEU A 257 -6.07 24.54 -6.79
N THR A 258 -5.03 24.99 -6.07
CA THR A 258 -4.72 24.43 -4.75
C THR A 258 -5.81 24.73 -3.74
N ARG A 259 -6.35 25.97 -3.71
CA ARG A 259 -7.47 26.33 -2.83
C ARG A 259 -8.73 25.53 -3.16
N PHE A 260 -9.05 25.38 -4.43
CA PHE A 260 -10.18 24.58 -4.90
C PHE A 260 -10.09 23.14 -4.39
N ILE A 261 -8.96 22.47 -4.57
CA ILE A 261 -8.77 21.08 -4.11
C ILE A 261 -8.90 20.98 -2.58
N HIS A 262 -8.18 21.83 -1.85
CA HIS A 262 -8.23 21.84 -0.37
C HIS A 262 -9.65 22.09 0.16
N THR A 263 -10.39 23.02 -0.45
CA THR A 263 -11.78 23.30 -0.07
C THR A 263 -12.69 22.10 -0.31
N LEU A 264 -12.54 21.39 -1.43
CA LEU A 264 -13.31 20.17 -1.69
C LEU A 264 -13.00 19.07 -0.68
N GLU A 265 -11.72 18.85 -0.39
CA GLU A 265 -11.29 17.79 0.54
C GLU A 265 -11.74 18.02 1.97
N ALA A 266 -11.93 19.28 2.38
CA ALA A 266 -12.45 19.65 3.68
C ALA A 266 -13.95 19.34 3.88
N GLN A 267 -14.70 19.06 2.80
CA GLN A 267 -16.14 18.82 2.90
C GLN A 267 -16.46 17.40 3.36
N GLN A 268 -17.32 17.28 4.37
CA GLN A 268 -17.81 15.97 4.88
C GLN A 268 -18.55 15.16 3.80
N GLY A 269 -19.22 15.84 2.87
CA GLY A 269 -19.96 15.21 1.77
C GLY A 269 -19.10 14.81 0.56
N PHE A 270 -17.79 15.04 0.59
CA PHE A 270 -16.87 14.66 -0.48
C PHE A 270 -16.31 13.27 -0.21
N SER A 271 -16.79 12.27 -0.96
CA SER A 271 -16.46 10.86 -0.74
C SER A 271 -15.10 10.45 -1.32
N GLN A 272 -14.61 9.25 -1.00
CA GLN A 272 -13.37 8.72 -1.61
C GLN A 272 -13.52 8.54 -3.13
N ARG A 273 -14.72 8.18 -3.60
CA ARG A 273 -15.04 8.08 -5.03
C ARG A 273 -14.95 9.45 -5.70
N ASP A 274 -15.50 10.49 -5.06
CA ASP A 274 -15.47 11.85 -5.60
C ASP A 274 -14.04 12.39 -5.70
N ARG A 275 -13.20 12.13 -4.68
CA ARG A 275 -11.76 12.48 -4.71
C ARG A 275 -11.06 11.86 -5.92
N GLY A 276 -11.27 10.57 -6.14
CA GLY A 276 -10.68 9.85 -7.25
C GLY A 276 -11.16 10.36 -8.61
N TYR A 277 -12.47 10.68 -8.69
CA TYR A 277 -13.09 11.20 -9.89
C TYR A 277 -12.60 12.61 -10.24
N VAL A 278 -12.59 13.54 -9.27
CA VAL A 278 -12.08 14.91 -9.47
C VAL A 278 -10.60 14.90 -9.85
N ALA A 279 -9.78 14.05 -9.23
CA ALA A 279 -8.38 13.89 -9.61
C ALA A 279 -8.22 13.49 -11.08
N SER A 280 -9.01 12.53 -11.56
CA SER A 280 -9.01 12.10 -12.97
C SER A 280 -9.51 13.18 -13.93
N LEU A 281 -10.54 13.93 -13.55
CA LEU A 281 -11.01 15.07 -14.36
C LEU A 281 -9.97 16.19 -14.44
N LEU A 282 -9.27 16.50 -13.33
CA LEU A 282 -8.18 17.46 -13.30
C LEU A 282 -7.00 16.99 -14.17
N THR A 283 -6.66 15.70 -14.12
CA THR A 283 -5.65 15.12 -15.01
C THR A 283 -6.03 15.30 -16.48
N MET A 284 -7.28 15.06 -16.86
CA MET A 284 -7.76 15.28 -18.22
C MET A 284 -7.74 16.76 -18.63
N ALA A 285 -8.21 17.65 -17.75
CA ALA A 285 -8.31 19.08 -18.04
C ALA A 285 -6.93 19.75 -18.19
N LEU A 286 -5.92 19.24 -17.49
CA LEU A 286 -4.55 19.75 -17.50
C LEU A 286 -3.58 18.88 -18.31
N HIS A 287 -4.11 17.94 -19.10
CA HIS A 287 -3.30 16.93 -19.81
C HIS A 287 -2.35 17.55 -20.84
N ASP A 288 -2.76 18.60 -21.54
CA ASP A 288 -1.91 19.35 -22.49
C ASP A 288 -0.82 20.20 -21.79
N LYS A 289 -0.78 20.23 -20.45
CA LYS A 289 0.13 21.06 -19.64
C LYS A 289 0.73 20.26 -18.50
N LEU A 290 1.34 19.11 -18.81
CA LEU A 290 1.86 18.19 -17.80
C LEU A 290 2.94 18.80 -16.89
N GLU A 291 3.69 19.79 -17.37
CA GLU A 291 4.65 20.56 -16.56
C GLU A 291 3.94 21.29 -15.41
N TYR A 292 2.89 22.06 -15.74
CA TYR A 292 2.06 22.75 -14.74
C TYR A 292 1.36 21.78 -13.80
N PHE A 293 0.79 20.70 -14.35
CA PHE A 293 0.16 19.65 -13.55
C PHE A 293 1.15 19.03 -12.55
N THR A 294 2.39 18.75 -12.96
CA THR A 294 3.43 18.18 -12.12
C THR A 294 3.83 19.13 -10.98
N GLU A 295 3.96 20.42 -11.27
CA GLU A 295 4.28 21.44 -10.25
C GLU A 295 3.16 21.59 -9.20
N VAL A 296 1.89 21.58 -9.63
CA VAL A 296 0.74 21.58 -8.71
C VAL A 296 0.72 20.30 -7.87
N MET A 297 0.92 19.13 -8.51
CA MET A 297 0.99 17.85 -7.79
C MET A 297 2.11 17.84 -6.75
N LYS A 298 3.32 18.32 -7.08
CA LYS A 298 4.45 18.45 -6.14
C LYS A 298 4.05 19.33 -4.94
N THR A 299 3.37 20.45 -5.19
CA THR A 299 2.89 21.36 -4.12
C THR A 299 1.94 20.65 -3.17
N LEU A 300 0.92 19.98 -3.72
CA LEU A 300 -0.07 19.27 -2.91
C LEU A 300 0.54 18.07 -2.17
N LEU A 301 1.53 17.40 -2.78
CA LEU A 301 2.29 16.33 -2.10
C LEU A 301 3.14 16.88 -0.96
N GLN A 302 3.73 18.07 -1.09
CA GLN A 302 4.45 18.72 0.00
C GLN A 302 3.52 19.02 1.18
N ASP A 303 2.32 19.53 0.92
CA ASP A 303 1.29 19.73 1.94
C ASP A 303 0.92 18.40 2.62
N LEU A 304 0.77 17.33 1.83
CA LEU A 304 0.47 15.98 2.33
C LEU A 304 1.60 15.42 3.21
N VAL A 305 2.87 15.58 2.81
CA VAL A 305 4.05 15.18 3.60
C VAL A 305 3.99 15.86 4.95
N GLN A 306 3.80 17.18 4.99
CA GLN A 306 3.75 17.95 6.24
C GLN A 306 2.68 17.41 7.20
N GLN A 307 1.51 17.01 6.67
CA GLN A 307 0.43 16.42 7.48
C GLN A 307 0.78 15.05 8.06
N TYR A 308 1.47 14.18 7.30
CA TYR A 308 1.84 12.84 7.78
C TYR A 308 3.08 12.83 8.65
N VAL A 309 4.04 13.74 8.42
CA VAL A 309 5.21 13.92 9.29
C VAL A 309 4.78 14.28 10.71
N ALA A 310 3.76 15.13 10.86
CA ALA A 310 3.19 15.47 12.16
C ALA A 310 2.45 14.31 12.85
N LYS A 311 2.08 13.26 12.10
CA LYS A 311 1.35 12.09 12.60
C LYS A 311 2.26 10.86 12.63
N ASN A 312 2.28 10.12 11.53
CA ASN A 312 3.14 8.98 11.32
C ASN A 312 3.57 8.98 9.84
N PRO A 313 4.83 9.30 9.53
CA PRO A 313 5.27 9.39 8.15
C PRO A 313 5.16 8.06 7.41
N LYS A 314 5.24 6.90 8.09
CA LYS A 314 5.09 5.58 7.46
C LYS A 314 3.69 5.30 6.89
N LEU A 315 2.68 6.11 7.23
CA LEU A 315 1.31 5.97 6.70
C LEU A 315 1.10 6.76 5.41
N MET A 316 2.03 7.63 5.03
CA MET A 316 1.95 8.42 3.81
C MET A 316 1.83 7.54 2.58
N LEU A 317 0.94 7.92 1.65
CA LEU A 317 0.66 7.23 0.40
C LEU A 317 0.18 5.77 0.57
N ARG A 318 -0.19 5.32 1.78
CA ARG A 318 -0.62 3.92 1.99
C ARG A 318 -2.00 3.60 1.41
N ARG A 319 -2.89 4.58 1.36
CA ARG A 319 -4.27 4.49 0.84
C ARG A 319 -4.54 5.69 -0.04
N THR A 320 -5.55 5.66 -0.90
CA THR A 320 -5.93 6.83 -1.68
C THR A 320 -7.01 7.59 -0.93
N GLU A 321 -6.59 8.50 -0.04
CA GLU A 321 -7.46 9.29 0.83
C GLU A 321 -7.57 10.75 0.38
N THR A 322 -6.70 11.17 -0.54
CA THR A 322 -6.66 12.53 -1.11
C THR A 322 -6.71 12.53 -2.64
N VAL A 323 -7.10 13.67 -3.22
CA VAL A 323 -7.09 13.98 -4.65
C VAL A 323 -5.67 13.86 -5.20
N VAL A 324 -4.68 14.39 -4.48
CA VAL A 324 -3.28 14.36 -4.94
C VAL A 324 -2.71 12.93 -5.04
N GLU A 325 -3.14 12.02 -4.17
CA GLU A 325 -2.74 10.61 -4.25
C GLU A 325 -3.24 9.92 -5.52
N LYS A 326 -4.46 10.24 -5.97
CA LYS A 326 -4.96 9.77 -7.26
C LYS A 326 -4.33 10.52 -8.43
N MET A 327 -4.08 11.82 -8.31
CA MET A 327 -3.32 12.58 -9.32
C MET A 327 -1.94 11.97 -9.55
N LEU A 328 -1.24 11.54 -8.48
CA LEU A 328 0.03 10.84 -8.56
C LEU A 328 -0.09 9.51 -9.31
N THR A 329 -1.13 8.71 -9.03
CA THR A 329 -1.36 7.47 -9.78
C THR A 329 -1.58 7.75 -11.26
N ASN A 330 -2.38 8.76 -11.60
CA ASN A 330 -2.64 9.15 -12.98
C ASN A 330 -1.36 9.67 -13.66
N TRP A 331 -0.55 10.49 -12.96
CA TRP A 331 0.74 10.98 -13.43
C TRP A 331 1.71 9.86 -13.76
N MET A 332 1.87 8.89 -12.83
CA MET A 332 2.69 7.70 -13.05
C MET A 332 2.22 6.94 -14.29
N SER A 333 0.91 6.79 -14.46
CA SER A 333 0.36 6.11 -15.63
C SER A 333 0.64 6.82 -16.94
N ILE A 334 0.65 8.16 -16.97
CA ILE A 334 1.02 8.94 -18.16
C ILE A 334 2.51 8.75 -18.47
N CYS A 335 3.36 8.97 -17.47
CA CYS A 335 4.81 8.95 -17.66
C CYS A 335 5.40 7.56 -17.94
N LEU A 336 4.73 6.49 -17.50
CA LEU A 336 5.21 5.11 -17.65
C LEU A 336 4.58 4.37 -18.83
N TYR A 337 3.69 5.00 -19.60
CA TYR A 337 3.02 4.34 -20.72
C TYR A 337 4.00 3.91 -21.83
N SER A 338 5.00 4.73 -22.17
CA SER A 338 6.04 4.33 -23.13
C SER A 338 6.85 3.13 -22.62
N PHE A 339 7.19 3.12 -21.33
CA PHE A 339 7.88 1.99 -20.70
C PHE A 339 7.02 0.72 -20.67
N LEU A 340 5.71 0.84 -20.44
CA LEU A 340 4.77 -0.27 -20.60
C LEU A 340 4.79 -0.79 -22.04
N LYS A 341 4.74 0.10 -23.03
CA LYS A 341 4.70 -0.27 -24.45
C LYS A 341 5.99 -0.94 -24.93
N GLU A 342 7.14 -0.47 -24.48
CA GLU A 342 8.46 -0.86 -25.02
C GLU A 342 9.19 -1.92 -24.20
N VAL A 343 8.85 -2.07 -22.91
CA VAL A 343 9.62 -2.91 -21.98
C VAL A 343 8.75 -3.92 -21.25
N ALA A 344 7.70 -3.46 -20.54
CA ALA A 344 6.96 -4.33 -19.64
C ALA A 344 5.76 -5.06 -20.31
N GLY A 345 5.26 -4.55 -21.44
CA GLY A 345 4.03 -5.02 -22.08
C GLY A 345 4.13 -6.44 -22.62
N GLU A 346 5.25 -6.78 -23.26
CA GLU A 346 5.49 -8.14 -23.76
C GLU A 346 5.59 -9.17 -22.62
N PRO A 347 6.45 -9.00 -21.59
CA PRO A 347 6.45 -9.89 -20.43
C PRO A 347 5.07 -10.05 -19.77
N LEU A 348 4.32 -8.95 -19.61
CA LEU A 348 2.97 -8.97 -19.03
C LEU A 348 2.00 -9.80 -19.87
N TYR A 349 2.03 -9.62 -21.19
CA TYR A 349 1.19 -10.39 -22.10
C TYR A 349 1.57 -11.87 -22.12
N MET A 350 2.87 -12.19 -22.13
CA MET A 350 3.35 -13.56 -22.07
C MET A 350 2.93 -14.26 -20.76
N LEU A 351 2.98 -13.55 -19.63
CA LEU A 351 2.46 -14.06 -18.36
C LEU A 351 0.96 -14.33 -18.44
N TYR A 352 0.16 -13.37 -18.92
CA TYR A 352 -1.28 -13.53 -19.09
C TYR A 352 -1.61 -14.74 -19.99
N ARG A 353 -0.92 -14.88 -21.13
CA ARG A 353 -1.09 -15.99 -22.08
C ARG A 353 -0.73 -17.33 -21.45
N ALA A 354 0.38 -17.38 -20.70
CA ALA A 354 0.79 -18.59 -19.98
C ALA A 354 -0.24 -19.00 -18.92
N ILE A 355 -0.78 -18.04 -18.16
CA ILE A 355 -1.84 -18.29 -17.19
C ILE A 355 -3.08 -18.84 -17.88
N LYS A 356 -3.59 -18.14 -18.91
CA LYS A 356 -4.79 -18.54 -19.64
C LYS A 356 -4.66 -19.94 -20.23
N TYR A 357 -3.55 -20.22 -20.91
CA TYR A 357 -3.28 -21.55 -21.47
C TYR A 357 -3.30 -22.65 -20.40
N GLN A 358 -2.63 -22.42 -19.26
CA GLN A 358 -2.59 -23.43 -18.19
C GLN A 358 -3.96 -23.61 -17.53
N VAL A 359 -4.71 -22.53 -17.29
CA VAL A 359 -6.08 -22.61 -16.76
C VAL A 359 -6.97 -23.42 -17.72
N ASP A 360 -6.96 -23.10 -19.02
CA ASP A 360 -7.84 -23.69 -20.04
C ASP A 360 -7.48 -25.16 -20.37
N LYS A 361 -6.25 -25.60 -20.07
CA LYS A 361 -5.81 -27.01 -20.18
C LYS A 361 -6.46 -27.91 -19.11
N GLY A 362 -7.07 -27.33 -18.08
CA GLY A 362 -7.75 -28.05 -17.00
C GLY A 362 -9.25 -27.71 -16.91
N PRO A 363 -10.03 -28.50 -16.14
CA PRO A 363 -11.42 -28.18 -15.87
C PRO A 363 -11.61 -26.85 -15.15
N VAL A 364 -12.59 -26.07 -15.60
CA VAL A 364 -13.01 -24.80 -15.00
C VAL A 364 -14.52 -24.83 -14.79
N ASP A 365 -14.96 -24.61 -13.55
CA ASP A 365 -16.38 -24.50 -13.22
C ASP A 365 -16.90 -23.12 -13.67
N ALA A 366 -17.89 -23.11 -14.57
CA ALA A 366 -18.37 -21.89 -15.23
C ALA A 366 -19.22 -21.00 -14.30
N VAL A 367 -19.69 -21.53 -13.16
CA VAL A 367 -20.58 -20.81 -12.23
C VAL A 367 -19.79 -20.22 -11.06
N THR A 368 -18.82 -20.98 -10.54
CA THR A 368 -18.02 -20.60 -9.36
C THR A 368 -16.65 -20.02 -9.72
N GLY A 369 -16.21 -20.14 -10.98
CA GLY A 369 -14.88 -19.72 -11.43
C GLY A 369 -13.74 -20.55 -10.85
N LYS A 370 -14.02 -21.69 -10.21
CA LYS A 370 -13.01 -22.59 -9.64
C LYS A 370 -12.34 -23.39 -10.75
N ALA A 371 -11.02 -23.51 -10.71
CA ALA A 371 -10.23 -24.19 -11.72
C ALA A 371 -9.35 -25.28 -11.10
N LYS A 372 -9.11 -26.36 -11.84
CA LYS A 372 -8.16 -27.42 -11.44
C LYS A 372 -6.71 -26.92 -11.44
N ARG A 373 -6.37 -26.05 -12.38
CA ARG A 373 -5.05 -25.42 -12.53
C ARG A 373 -5.15 -23.95 -12.11
N THR A 374 -4.70 -23.65 -10.89
CA THR A 374 -4.71 -22.30 -10.32
C THR A 374 -3.53 -22.13 -9.35
N LEU A 375 -3.25 -20.89 -8.97
CA LEU A 375 -2.33 -20.56 -7.86
C LEU A 375 -3.07 -20.22 -6.57
N ASN A 376 -4.40 -20.12 -6.62
CA ASN A 376 -5.21 -19.64 -5.50
C ASN A 376 -6.02 -20.78 -4.88
N ASP A 377 -5.74 -21.11 -3.62
CA ASP A 377 -6.43 -22.20 -2.91
C ASP A 377 -7.95 -22.01 -2.82
N SER A 378 -8.45 -20.77 -2.65
CA SER A 378 -9.90 -20.54 -2.56
C SER A 378 -10.63 -20.79 -3.88
N HIS A 379 -9.92 -20.65 -5.01
CA HIS A 379 -10.43 -20.94 -6.35
C HIS A 379 -10.02 -22.33 -6.85
N LEU A 380 -9.43 -23.18 -6.02
CA LEU A 380 -9.04 -24.52 -6.41
C LEU A 380 -10.26 -25.45 -6.49
N LEU A 381 -10.39 -26.12 -7.64
CA LEU A 381 -11.38 -27.16 -7.83
C LEU A 381 -10.95 -28.44 -7.11
N ARG A 382 -11.65 -28.77 -6.02
CA ARG A 382 -11.32 -29.88 -5.12
C ARG A 382 -11.98 -31.20 -5.52
N GLU A 383 -13.11 -31.15 -6.21
CA GLU A 383 -13.79 -32.37 -6.67
C GLU A 383 -12.92 -33.13 -7.66
N ASP A 384 -12.88 -34.45 -7.50
CA ASP A 384 -12.21 -35.33 -8.45
C ASP A 384 -13.22 -35.74 -9.51
N MET A 385 -12.93 -35.40 -10.76
CA MET A 385 -13.82 -35.64 -11.89
C MET A 385 -13.01 -36.23 -13.02
N ASP A 386 -13.57 -37.27 -13.63
CA ASP A 386 -13.07 -37.83 -14.87
C ASP A 386 -13.43 -36.91 -16.03
N TYR A 387 -12.44 -36.60 -16.86
CA TYR A 387 -12.61 -35.83 -18.08
C TYR A 387 -11.62 -36.30 -19.13
N CYS A 388 -11.99 -36.09 -20.39
CA CYS A 388 -11.17 -36.42 -21.55
C CYS A 388 -10.93 -35.18 -22.39
N SER A 389 -9.75 -35.13 -23.02
CA SER A 389 -9.49 -34.13 -24.06
C SER A 389 -10.16 -34.60 -25.36
N VAL A 390 -10.91 -33.69 -25.99
CA VAL A 390 -11.61 -33.89 -27.26
C VAL A 390 -11.04 -32.90 -28.28
N THR A 391 -10.72 -33.37 -29.48
CA THR A 391 -10.29 -32.54 -30.61
C THR A 391 -11.47 -32.33 -31.54
N LEU A 392 -11.95 -31.08 -31.65
CA LEU A 392 -13.02 -30.69 -32.55
C LEU A 392 -12.45 -30.19 -33.87
N ASN A 393 -13.04 -30.60 -35.00
CA ASN A 393 -12.71 -30.08 -36.33
C ASN A 393 -13.61 -28.87 -36.63
N VAL A 394 -13.13 -27.67 -36.31
CA VAL A 394 -13.89 -26.42 -36.46
C VAL A 394 -13.84 -25.95 -37.91
N LEU A 395 -15.00 -25.75 -38.53
CA LEU A 395 -15.10 -25.22 -39.88
C LEU A 395 -14.98 -23.69 -39.84
N VAL A 396 -13.84 -23.17 -40.27
CA VAL A 396 -13.57 -21.73 -40.38
C VAL A 396 -13.79 -21.29 -41.83
N LYS A 397 -14.58 -20.24 -42.03
CA LYS A 397 -14.80 -19.63 -43.35
C LYS A 397 -13.75 -18.54 -43.59
N ASN A 398 -12.79 -18.79 -44.47
CA ASN A 398 -11.83 -17.79 -44.95
C ASN A 398 -12.18 -17.43 -46.41
N GLY A 399 -13.03 -16.42 -46.59
CA GLY A 399 -13.54 -16.05 -47.91
C GLY A 399 -14.48 -17.11 -48.47
N LEU A 400 -14.12 -17.74 -49.59
CA LEU A 400 -14.90 -18.81 -50.24
C LEU A 400 -14.49 -20.22 -49.80
N GLU A 401 -13.34 -20.38 -49.13
CA GLU A 401 -12.85 -21.69 -48.67
C GLU A 401 -13.27 -21.96 -47.23
N VAL A 402 -13.69 -23.20 -46.98
CA VAL A 402 -13.96 -23.74 -45.64
C VAL A 402 -12.84 -24.69 -45.30
N GLN A 403 -11.99 -24.32 -44.35
CA GLN A 403 -10.90 -25.17 -43.88
C GLN A 403 -11.19 -25.70 -42.47
N PRO A 404 -11.03 -27.01 -42.22
CA PRO A 404 -11.15 -27.57 -40.89
C PRO A 404 -9.93 -27.20 -40.04
N CYS A 405 -10.18 -26.64 -38.86
CA CYS A 405 -9.16 -26.25 -37.88
C CYS A 405 -9.33 -27.10 -36.62
N PRO A 406 -8.34 -27.94 -36.25
CA PRO A 406 -8.45 -28.80 -35.08
C PRO A 406 -8.25 -28.00 -33.78
N VAL A 407 -9.27 -27.99 -32.90
CA VAL A 407 -9.24 -27.29 -31.61
C VAL A 407 -9.42 -28.30 -30.48
N LYS A 408 -8.49 -28.31 -29.51
CA LYS A 408 -8.58 -29.17 -28.33
C LYS A 408 -9.39 -28.51 -27.22
N VAL A 409 -10.37 -29.23 -26.70
CA VAL A 409 -11.25 -28.84 -25.58
C VAL A 409 -11.41 -30.02 -24.62
N LEU A 410 -12.14 -29.84 -23.53
CA LEU A 410 -12.51 -30.90 -22.59
C LEU A 410 -13.97 -31.31 -22.81
N ASP A 411 -14.28 -32.59 -22.68
CA ASP A 411 -15.65 -33.09 -22.78
C ASP A 411 -16.59 -32.47 -21.73
N ILE A 412 -16.05 -32.12 -20.57
CA ILE A 412 -16.77 -31.43 -19.51
C ILE A 412 -16.79 -29.90 -19.63
N ASP A 413 -16.27 -29.30 -20.71
CA ASP A 413 -16.45 -27.86 -20.93
C ASP A 413 -17.93 -27.56 -21.25
N THR A 414 -18.45 -26.45 -20.71
CA THR A 414 -19.75 -25.89 -21.15
C THR A 414 -19.68 -25.45 -22.61
N ILE A 415 -20.83 -25.32 -23.26
CA ILE A 415 -20.89 -24.86 -24.66
C ILE A 415 -20.30 -23.45 -24.82
N THR A 416 -20.52 -22.56 -23.87
CA THR A 416 -19.87 -21.24 -23.87
C THR A 416 -18.35 -21.35 -23.71
N GLN A 417 -17.83 -22.18 -22.81
CA GLN A 417 -16.38 -22.41 -22.71
C GLN A 417 -15.78 -22.99 -23.99
N VAL A 418 -16.50 -23.89 -24.68
CA VAL A 418 -16.08 -24.43 -25.98
C VAL A 418 -16.04 -23.32 -27.04
N LYS A 419 -17.08 -22.46 -27.11
CA LYS A 419 -17.08 -21.31 -28.02
C LYS A 419 -15.90 -20.39 -27.75
N ASP A 420 -15.60 -20.09 -26.49
CA ASP A 420 -14.46 -19.24 -26.11
C ASP A 420 -13.13 -19.84 -26.57
N LYS A 421 -12.88 -21.13 -26.29
CA LYS A 421 -11.67 -21.85 -26.72
C LYS A 421 -11.54 -21.90 -28.25
N ILE A 422 -12.65 -22.07 -28.97
CA ILE A 422 -12.66 -22.00 -30.44
C ILE A 422 -12.29 -20.59 -30.91
N LEU A 423 -12.91 -19.55 -30.35
CA LEU A 423 -12.61 -18.16 -30.72
C LEU A 423 -11.15 -17.80 -30.43
N ASP A 424 -10.59 -18.23 -29.30
CA ASP A 424 -9.18 -18.04 -28.98
C ASP A 424 -8.24 -18.70 -29.99
N HIS A 425 -8.59 -19.90 -30.47
CA HIS A 425 -7.76 -20.62 -31.42
C HIS A 425 -7.89 -20.06 -32.85
N VAL A 426 -9.12 -19.82 -33.30
CA VAL A 426 -9.43 -19.30 -34.65
C VAL A 426 -8.97 -17.85 -34.81
N TYR A 427 -9.17 -17.02 -33.78
CA TYR A 427 -8.79 -15.61 -33.75
C TYR A 427 -7.55 -15.36 -32.86
N ARG A 428 -6.64 -16.34 -32.76
CA ARG A 428 -5.36 -16.22 -32.04
C ARG A 428 -4.53 -15.00 -32.44
N GLY A 429 -4.74 -14.50 -33.67
CA GLY A 429 -4.12 -13.33 -34.25
C GLY A 429 -4.83 -11.99 -33.99
N ALA A 430 -6.06 -11.99 -33.45
CA ALA A 430 -6.83 -10.76 -33.29
C ALA A 430 -6.87 -10.31 -31.82
N PRO A 431 -6.77 -8.99 -31.54
CA PRO A 431 -7.13 -8.40 -30.25
C PRO A 431 -8.54 -8.79 -29.83
N PHE A 432 -8.80 -8.88 -28.52
CA PHE A 432 -10.08 -9.39 -28.01
C PHE A 432 -11.28 -8.57 -28.51
N SER A 433 -11.18 -7.24 -28.55
CA SER A 433 -12.25 -6.34 -28.99
C SER A 433 -12.65 -6.49 -30.47
N GLN A 434 -11.78 -7.09 -31.30
CA GLN A 434 -12.03 -7.29 -32.73
C GLN A 434 -12.68 -8.65 -33.03
N ARG A 435 -12.83 -9.51 -32.01
CA ARG A 435 -13.42 -10.84 -32.16
C ARG A 435 -14.95 -10.76 -32.14
N PRO A 436 -15.65 -11.71 -32.79
CA PRO A 436 -17.08 -11.84 -32.61
C PRO A 436 -17.45 -12.02 -31.14
N ALA A 437 -18.51 -11.35 -30.69
CA ALA A 437 -19.00 -11.51 -29.33
C ALA A 437 -19.56 -12.92 -29.13
N ILE A 438 -19.22 -13.56 -28.01
CA ILE A 438 -19.52 -14.98 -27.76
C ILE A 438 -21.02 -15.29 -27.72
N ASP A 439 -21.83 -14.31 -27.31
CA ASP A 439 -23.29 -14.34 -27.24
C ASP A 439 -23.97 -14.16 -28.61
N SER A 440 -23.26 -13.58 -29.58
CA SER A 440 -23.71 -13.43 -30.97
C SER A 440 -23.56 -14.71 -31.80
N LEU A 441 -22.95 -15.76 -31.24
CA LEU A 441 -22.62 -17.01 -31.93
C LEU A 441 -23.28 -18.22 -31.26
N ASP A 442 -23.76 -19.14 -32.10
CA ASP A 442 -24.18 -20.47 -31.70
C ASP A 442 -23.17 -21.53 -32.19
N LEU A 443 -23.03 -22.62 -31.43
CA LEU A 443 -22.16 -23.74 -31.77
C LEU A 443 -22.99 -24.83 -32.47
N GLU A 444 -22.73 -25.08 -33.75
CA GLU A 444 -23.41 -26.10 -34.54
C GLU A 444 -22.53 -27.35 -34.65
N TRP A 445 -23.00 -28.49 -34.17
CA TRP A 445 -22.39 -29.80 -34.40
C TRP A 445 -22.96 -30.43 -35.68
N ARG A 446 -22.07 -30.79 -36.61
CA ARG A 446 -22.42 -31.42 -37.90
C ARG A 446 -22.16 -32.92 -37.82
N SER A 447 -23.11 -33.66 -37.30
CA SER A 447 -23.01 -35.11 -37.08
C SER A 447 -23.26 -35.94 -38.35
N GLY A 448 -22.83 -35.45 -39.52
CA GLY A 448 -22.95 -36.14 -40.82
C GLY A 448 -24.33 -36.74 -41.07
N GLN A 449 -24.47 -38.05 -40.82
CA GLN A 449 -25.69 -38.85 -41.01
C GLN A 449 -26.91 -38.38 -40.19
N ALA A 450 -26.70 -37.66 -39.06
CA ALA A 450 -27.78 -37.19 -38.19
C ALA A 450 -28.17 -35.71 -38.40
N GLY A 451 -27.61 -35.05 -39.42
CA GLY A 451 -27.87 -33.63 -39.69
C GLY A 451 -27.05 -32.68 -38.82
N HIS A 452 -27.56 -31.47 -38.63
CA HIS A 452 -26.91 -30.41 -37.87
C HIS A 452 -27.66 -30.17 -36.55
N LEU A 453 -26.95 -30.02 -35.45
CA LEU A 453 -27.51 -29.77 -34.12
C LEU A 453 -26.85 -28.54 -33.49
N THR A 454 -27.65 -27.53 -33.14
CA THR A 454 -27.16 -26.38 -32.37
C THR A 454 -27.08 -26.73 -30.89
N LEU A 455 -25.91 -26.55 -30.29
CA LEU A 455 -25.64 -26.79 -28.88
C LEU A 455 -25.79 -25.48 -28.10
N SER A 456 -26.30 -25.57 -26.87
CA SER A 456 -26.47 -24.43 -25.96
C SER A 456 -26.16 -24.86 -24.53
N ASP A 457 -25.68 -23.93 -23.69
CA ASP A 457 -25.49 -24.18 -22.25
C ASP A 457 -26.79 -24.54 -21.54
N ASP A 458 -27.91 -24.04 -22.06
CA ASP A 458 -29.25 -24.30 -21.58
C ASP A 458 -30.18 -24.57 -22.78
N ASP A 459 -30.77 -25.75 -22.79
CA ASP A 459 -31.83 -26.14 -23.71
C ASP A 459 -32.83 -27.09 -23.02
N VAL A 460 -33.81 -27.58 -23.79
CA VAL A 460 -34.85 -28.50 -23.30
C VAL A 460 -34.31 -29.84 -22.77
N THR A 461 -33.04 -30.17 -23.06
CA THR A 461 -32.39 -31.41 -22.62
C THR A 461 -31.62 -31.24 -21.31
N ALA A 462 -31.52 -30.02 -20.78
CA ALA A 462 -30.75 -29.72 -19.57
C ALA A 462 -31.24 -30.51 -18.35
N VAL A 463 -30.28 -31.05 -17.59
CA VAL A 463 -30.57 -31.92 -16.44
C VAL A 463 -30.97 -31.07 -15.22
N VAL A 464 -32.20 -31.24 -14.75
CA VAL A 464 -32.73 -30.60 -13.54
C VAL A 464 -32.82 -31.62 -12.40
N GLN A 465 -32.25 -31.26 -11.24
CA GLN A 465 -32.24 -32.05 -10.01
C GLN A 465 -32.72 -31.19 -8.84
N GLY A 466 -34.02 -31.27 -8.51
CA GLY A 466 -34.62 -30.40 -7.49
C GLY A 466 -34.52 -28.94 -7.90
N ARG A 467 -33.93 -28.09 -7.05
CA ARG A 467 -33.69 -26.66 -7.32
C ARG A 467 -32.49 -26.39 -8.22
N TRP A 468 -31.75 -27.42 -8.64
CA TRP A 468 -30.49 -27.27 -9.35
C TRP A 468 -30.62 -27.66 -10.82
N LYS A 469 -30.20 -26.78 -11.72
CA LYS A 469 -30.14 -27.04 -13.16
C LYS A 469 -28.68 -27.06 -13.63
N ARG A 470 -28.25 -28.17 -14.25
CA ARG A 470 -26.87 -28.33 -14.72
C ARG A 470 -26.72 -27.66 -16.08
N LEU A 471 -25.64 -26.90 -16.26
CA LEU A 471 -25.24 -26.40 -17.58
C LEU A 471 -24.82 -27.55 -18.48
N ASN A 472 -25.24 -27.51 -19.74
CA ASN A 472 -24.92 -28.52 -20.73
C ASN A 472 -23.44 -28.44 -21.14
N THR A 473 -22.84 -29.61 -21.37
CA THR A 473 -21.43 -29.78 -21.77
C THR A 473 -21.33 -30.62 -23.03
N LEU A 474 -20.14 -30.74 -23.64
CA LEU A 474 -19.95 -31.66 -24.77
C LEU A 474 -20.26 -33.12 -24.38
N GLN A 475 -19.95 -33.51 -23.15
CA GLN A 475 -20.24 -34.82 -22.59
C GLN A 475 -21.75 -35.06 -22.47
N HIS A 476 -22.52 -34.03 -22.10
CA HIS A 476 -24.00 -34.10 -22.08
C HIS A 476 -24.57 -34.48 -23.44
N TYR A 477 -24.08 -33.83 -24.51
CA TYR A 477 -24.46 -34.13 -25.89
C TYR A 477 -23.76 -35.35 -26.49
N LYS A 478 -22.82 -35.96 -25.77
CA LYS A 478 -21.99 -37.10 -26.21
C LYS A 478 -21.25 -36.82 -27.52
N VAL A 479 -20.72 -35.61 -27.66
CA VAL A 479 -19.95 -35.21 -28.85
C VAL A 479 -18.65 -36.04 -28.91
N PRO A 480 -18.39 -36.79 -29.99
CA PRO A 480 -17.21 -37.66 -30.09
C PRO A 480 -15.94 -36.87 -30.42
N ASP A 481 -14.78 -37.48 -30.13
CA ASP A 481 -13.49 -36.99 -30.61
C ASP A 481 -13.43 -36.96 -32.13
N GLY A 482 -12.88 -35.87 -32.70
CA GLY A 482 -12.87 -35.60 -34.12
C GLY A 482 -14.18 -35.02 -34.70
N ALA A 483 -15.17 -34.71 -33.85
CA ALA A 483 -16.44 -34.14 -34.30
C ALA A 483 -16.25 -32.83 -35.09
N THR A 484 -17.01 -32.67 -36.17
CA THR A 484 -17.00 -31.45 -36.99
C THR A 484 -18.00 -30.44 -36.45
N VAL A 485 -17.54 -29.23 -36.15
CA VAL A 485 -18.37 -28.15 -35.59
C VAL A 485 -18.20 -26.85 -36.37
N ALA A 486 -19.15 -25.94 -36.26
CA ALA A 486 -19.06 -24.60 -36.84
C ALA A 486 -19.63 -23.56 -35.87
N LEU A 487 -19.02 -22.37 -35.85
CA LEU A 487 -19.62 -21.20 -35.21
C LEU A 487 -20.53 -20.50 -36.23
N ILE A 488 -21.80 -20.32 -35.89
CA ILE A 488 -22.79 -19.67 -36.76
C ILE A 488 -23.35 -18.42 -36.07
N PRO A 489 -23.59 -17.31 -36.80
CA PRO A 489 -24.26 -16.15 -36.24
C PRO A 489 -25.66 -16.51 -35.75
N ARG A 490 -25.99 -16.10 -34.53
CA ARG A 490 -27.32 -16.26 -33.96
C ARG A 490 -28.28 -15.34 -34.71
N LEU A 491 -29.21 -15.90 -35.49
CA LEU A 491 -30.33 -15.13 -36.01
C LEU A 491 -31.29 -14.84 -34.85
N HIS A 492 -31.48 -13.56 -34.53
CA HIS A 492 -32.41 -13.13 -33.47
C HIS A 492 -33.79 -13.76 -33.65
N SER A 493 -34.09 -14.77 -32.84
CA SER A 493 -35.45 -15.24 -32.61
C SER A 493 -35.94 -14.54 -31.35
N SER A 494 -36.87 -13.61 -31.53
CA SER A 494 -37.65 -13.00 -30.46
C SER A 494 -38.41 -14.10 -29.71
N GLY A 495 -37.93 -14.52 -28.54
CA GLY A 495 -38.65 -15.45 -27.68
C GLY A 495 -37.77 -16.46 -26.93
N GLY A 496 -36.87 -15.98 -26.07
CA GLY A 496 -36.14 -16.80 -25.10
C GLY A 496 -35.48 -15.88 -24.09
N VAL A 497 -35.76 -16.07 -22.81
CA VAL A 497 -35.47 -15.15 -21.71
C VAL A 497 -34.01 -14.69 -21.71
N ASN A 498 -33.81 -13.40 -22.01
CA ASN A 498 -32.57 -12.69 -21.72
C ASN A 498 -32.40 -12.63 -20.20
N GLN A 499 -31.41 -13.33 -19.66
CA GLN A 499 -30.75 -12.91 -18.43
C GLN A 499 -29.27 -12.69 -18.72
N VAL A 500 -28.93 -11.41 -18.72
CA VAL A 500 -27.59 -10.86 -18.80
C VAL A 500 -26.78 -11.41 -17.62
N PHE A 501 -25.68 -12.10 -17.91
CA PHE A 501 -24.67 -12.44 -16.92
C PHE A 501 -23.88 -11.16 -16.57
N GLN A 502 -24.36 -10.44 -15.54
CA GLN A 502 -23.54 -9.48 -14.80
C GLN A 502 -22.98 -10.19 -13.57
N THR A 503 -21.67 -10.32 -13.52
CA THR A 503 -20.90 -10.60 -12.31
C THR A 503 -21.22 -9.51 -11.29
N GLY A 504 -22.03 -9.87 -10.28
CA GLY A 504 -22.55 -8.92 -9.30
C GLY A 504 -21.46 -8.30 -8.42
N GLU A 505 -21.14 -7.03 -8.68
CA GLU A 505 -20.70 -6.10 -7.65
C GLU A 505 -21.82 -6.01 -6.59
N LYS A 506 -21.64 -6.68 -5.45
CA LYS A 506 -22.56 -6.58 -4.32
C LYS A 506 -22.50 -5.18 -3.71
N THR A 507 -23.43 -4.32 -4.12
CA THR A 507 -23.92 -3.22 -3.27
C THR A 507 -25.04 -3.78 -2.38
N PRO A 508 -25.01 -3.57 -1.05
CA PRO A 508 -25.98 -4.16 -0.15
C PRO A 508 -27.12 -3.18 0.09
N MET A 509 -28.25 -3.27 -0.63
CA MET A 509 -29.50 -2.66 -0.16
C MET A 509 -30.74 -3.38 -0.70
N LEU A 510 -31.62 -3.72 0.24
CA LEU A 510 -33.05 -4.07 0.13
C LEU A 510 -33.38 -5.54 -0.20
N GLU A 511 -33.62 -6.30 0.87
CA GLU A 511 -34.36 -7.57 0.88
C GLU A 511 -35.79 -7.32 0.36
N GLY A 512 -36.09 -7.85 -0.82
CA GLY A 512 -37.42 -8.00 -1.37
C GLY A 512 -37.56 -9.43 -1.88
N GLU A 513 -38.46 -10.18 -1.24
CA GLU A 513 -39.06 -11.47 -1.61
C GLU A 513 -38.46 -12.20 -2.83
N GLU A 514 -37.56 -13.16 -2.59
CA GLU A 514 -37.01 -14.06 -3.60
C GLU A 514 -38.11 -15.02 -4.13
N GLU A 515 -38.52 -14.85 -5.39
CA GLU A 515 -39.10 -15.94 -6.18
C GLU A 515 -38.13 -17.13 -6.19
N GLU A 516 -38.58 -18.33 -5.81
CA GLU A 516 -37.76 -19.56 -5.81
C GLU A 516 -37.36 -19.97 -7.24
N GLY A 517 -36.34 -19.32 -7.80
CA GLY A 517 -35.74 -19.63 -9.09
C GLY A 517 -34.82 -20.87 -9.04
N LEU A 518 -34.69 -21.56 -10.18
CA LEU A 518 -33.72 -22.64 -10.38
C LEU A 518 -32.28 -22.11 -10.28
N ARG A 519 -31.43 -22.74 -9.46
CA ARG A 519 -30.01 -22.41 -9.31
C ARG A 519 -29.18 -23.19 -10.34
N LEU A 520 -28.34 -22.47 -11.09
CA LEU A 520 -27.45 -23.09 -12.08
C LEU A 520 -26.21 -23.69 -11.39
N TRP A 521 -25.71 -24.80 -11.91
CA TRP A 521 -24.41 -25.39 -11.53
C TRP A 521 -23.73 -26.02 -12.74
N HIS A 522 -22.39 -26.14 -12.71
CA HIS A 522 -21.63 -26.77 -13.78
C HIS A 522 -21.00 -28.09 -13.31
N LEU A 523 -19.91 -27.97 -12.54
CA LEU A 523 -19.13 -29.07 -12.01
C LEU A 523 -19.47 -29.26 -10.53
N VAL A 524 -19.55 -28.17 -9.78
CA VAL A 524 -19.81 -28.16 -8.34
C VAL A 524 -21.11 -27.42 -8.04
N LYS A 525 -21.97 -27.99 -7.18
CA LYS A 525 -23.10 -27.25 -6.61
C LYS A 525 -22.60 -26.36 -5.49
N SER A 526 -22.95 -25.07 -5.52
CA SER A 526 -22.68 -24.19 -4.39
C SER A 526 -23.39 -24.78 -3.16
N SER A 527 -22.67 -25.00 -2.07
CA SER A 527 -23.25 -25.59 -0.86
C SER A 527 -24.44 -24.76 -0.36
N GLU A 528 -25.59 -25.39 -0.12
CA GLU A 528 -26.73 -24.76 0.55
C GLU A 528 -26.36 -24.39 2.01
N ASP A 529 -26.80 -23.18 2.40
CA ASP A 529 -26.87 -22.52 3.71
C ASP A 529 -25.62 -22.12 4.53
N PRO A 530 -25.42 -20.81 4.79
CA PRO A 530 -25.10 -20.36 6.13
C PRO A 530 -26.36 -20.53 6.99
N GLU A 531 -26.48 -21.64 7.72
CA GLU A 531 -27.47 -21.71 8.79
C GLU A 531 -27.24 -20.52 9.72
N ILE A 532 -28.20 -19.59 9.76
CA ILE A 532 -28.24 -18.49 10.72
C ILE A 532 -28.41 -19.13 12.11
N PRO A 533 -27.42 -19.09 13.02
CA PRO A 533 -27.66 -19.44 14.39
C PRO A 533 -28.38 -18.23 15.00
N LYS A 534 -29.66 -18.39 15.28
CA LYS A 534 -30.46 -17.44 16.06
C LYS A 534 -29.67 -16.96 17.28
N HIS A 535 -29.63 -15.64 17.44
CA HIS A 535 -29.05 -14.87 18.53
C HIS A 535 -28.87 -15.63 19.86
N ARG A 536 -27.61 -15.70 20.33
CA ARG A 536 -27.25 -15.36 21.72
C ARG A 536 -25.75 -15.03 21.82
N LYS A 537 -25.46 -13.86 22.39
CA LYS A 537 -24.14 -13.26 22.60
C LYS A 537 -23.18 -14.18 23.38
N SER A 538 -21.97 -14.41 22.87
CA SER A 538 -20.69 -14.03 23.51
C SER A 538 -19.47 -14.70 22.83
N SER A 539 -18.35 -13.98 22.83
CA SER A 539 -16.97 -14.47 22.64
C SER A 539 -16.46 -14.80 21.22
N MET A 540 -15.80 -13.81 20.62
CA MET A 540 -14.43 -13.86 20.09
C MET A 540 -13.93 -15.14 19.38
N LYS A 541 -13.65 -14.99 18.07
CA LYS A 541 -12.74 -15.82 17.24
C LYS A 541 -13.08 -17.30 17.11
N GLU A 542 -14.02 -17.59 16.21
CA GLU A 542 -13.92 -18.79 15.37
C GLU A 542 -13.54 -18.35 13.96
N ARG A 543 -12.27 -17.92 13.84
CA ARG A 543 -11.62 -17.80 12.53
C ARG A 543 -11.56 -19.22 12.00
N GLU A 544 -12.24 -19.48 10.88
CA GLU A 544 -12.19 -20.76 10.16
C GLU A 544 -10.81 -21.38 10.29
N ARG A 545 -10.70 -22.45 11.09
CA ARG A 545 -9.47 -23.23 11.15
C ARG A 545 -9.24 -23.75 9.74
N ALA A 546 -8.16 -23.32 9.10
CA ALA A 546 -7.73 -23.84 7.82
C ALA A 546 -7.67 -25.37 7.93
N LYS A 547 -8.64 -26.06 7.34
CA LYS A 547 -8.56 -27.51 7.16
C LYS A 547 -7.26 -27.74 6.40
N ALA A 548 -6.35 -28.54 6.96
CA ALA A 548 -5.09 -28.86 6.32
C ALA A 548 -5.40 -29.33 4.89
N ILE A 549 -4.90 -28.60 3.90
CA ILE A 549 -5.14 -28.91 2.49
C ILE A 549 -4.53 -30.28 2.22
N PRO A 550 -5.31 -31.25 1.72
CA PRO A 550 -4.76 -32.53 1.27
C PRO A 550 -3.58 -32.32 0.31
N GLU A 551 -2.51 -33.10 0.51
CA GLU A 551 -1.23 -32.96 -0.21
C GLU A 551 -1.39 -32.93 -1.73
N ILE A 552 -2.36 -33.68 -2.26
CA ILE A 552 -2.73 -33.72 -3.69
C ILE A 552 -3.13 -32.36 -4.27
N TYR A 553 -3.71 -31.47 -3.47
CA TYR A 553 -4.09 -30.13 -3.93
C TYR A 553 -2.89 -29.18 -3.89
N LEU A 554 -2.02 -29.35 -2.89
CA LEU A 554 -0.79 -28.58 -2.81
C LEU A 554 0.15 -28.90 -3.98
N THR A 555 0.24 -30.16 -4.41
CA THR A 555 1.01 -30.54 -5.60
C THR A 555 0.44 -29.93 -6.89
N ARG A 556 -0.88 -29.80 -7.03
CA ARG A 556 -1.51 -29.08 -8.17
C ARG A 556 -1.12 -27.60 -8.19
N LEU A 557 -1.16 -26.92 -7.04
CA LEU A 557 -0.76 -25.51 -6.92
C LEU A 557 0.75 -25.33 -7.21
N LEU A 558 1.60 -26.24 -6.71
CA LEU A 558 3.04 -26.22 -6.96
C LEU A 558 3.38 -26.51 -8.43
N SER A 559 2.60 -27.39 -9.11
CA SER A 559 2.74 -27.62 -10.55
C SER A 559 2.49 -26.33 -11.32
N MET A 560 1.36 -25.67 -11.06
CA MET A 560 1.01 -24.39 -11.69
C MET A 560 2.06 -23.31 -11.41
N LYS A 561 2.56 -23.22 -10.17
CA LYS A 561 3.64 -22.29 -9.79
C LYS A 561 4.91 -22.57 -10.58
N GLY A 562 5.36 -23.82 -10.60
CA GLY A 562 6.59 -24.22 -11.29
C GLY A 562 6.54 -23.92 -12.79
N THR A 563 5.40 -24.17 -13.44
CA THR A 563 5.21 -23.89 -14.88
C THR A 563 5.17 -22.40 -15.20
N LEU A 564 4.63 -21.55 -14.32
CA LEU A 564 4.56 -20.10 -14.53
C LEU A 564 5.80 -19.33 -14.05
N GLN A 565 6.71 -19.96 -13.30
CA GLN A 565 7.80 -19.30 -12.57
C GLN A 565 8.66 -18.40 -13.46
N LYS A 566 9.04 -18.85 -14.67
CA LYS A 566 9.85 -18.05 -15.60
C LYS A 566 9.14 -16.77 -16.02
N PHE A 567 7.86 -16.83 -16.36
CA PHE A 567 7.09 -15.66 -16.80
C PHE A 567 6.90 -14.64 -15.66
N VAL A 568 6.72 -15.13 -14.42
CA VAL A 568 6.68 -14.27 -13.24
C VAL A 568 8.04 -13.59 -13.02
N ASP A 569 9.14 -14.34 -13.13
CA ASP A 569 10.50 -13.80 -13.02
C ASP A 569 10.76 -12.74 -14.10
N ASP A 570 10.38 -13.00 -15.35
CA ASP A 570 10.57 -12.09 -16.49
C ASP A 570 9.81 -10.78 -16.30
N VAL A 571 8.57 -10.82 -15.80
CA VAL A 571 7.79 -9.62 -15.48
C VAL A 571 8.41 -8.84 -14.31
N PHE A 572 8.80 -9.51 -13.22
CA PHE A 572 9.40 -8.83 -12.08
C PHE A 572 10.76 -8.22 -12.44
N MET A 573 11.54 -8.91 -13.28
CA MET A 573 12.77 -8.38 -13.86
C MET A 573 12.50 -7.18 -14.76
N ALA A 574 11.48 -7.21 -15.62
CA ALA A 574 11.13 -6.06 -16.47
C ALA A 574 10.76 -4.82 -15.64
N ILE A 575 10.09 -5.01 -14.50
CA ILE A 575 9.65 -3.92 -13.61
C ILE A 575 10.80 -3.39 -12.73
N LEU A 576 11.61 -4.29 -12.14
CA LEU A 576 12.59 -3.98 -11.09
C LEU A 576 14.05 -3.98 -11.57
N SER A 577 14.31 -4.07 -12.87
CA SER A 577 15.66 -4.06 -13.42
C SER A 577 16.14 -2.65 -13.76
N THR A 578 17.36 -2.33 -13.34
CA THR A 578 18.12 -1.12 -13.71
C THR A 578 19.10 -1.36 -14.87
N LYS A 579 19.11 -2.56 -15.47
CA LYS A 579 19.93 -2.85 -16.67
C LYS A 579 19.61 -1.93 -17.84
N ARG A 580 18.35 -1.47 -17.93
CA ARG A 580 17.92 -0.37 -18.79
C ARG A 580 17.71 0.84 -17.89
N SER A 581 17.95 2.05 -18.40
CA SER A 581 17.72 3.26 -17.62
C SER A 581 16.25 3.32 -17.19
N PRO A 582 15.94 3.46 -15.90
CA PRO A 582 14.57 3.60 -15.44
C PRO A 582 13.96 4.89 -16.04
N PRO A 583 12.63 4.94 -16.23
CA PRO A 583 11.98 6.14 -16.75
C PRO A 583 12.32 7.36 -15.89
N ILE A 584 12.56 8.51 -16.55
CA ILE A 584 12.95 9.75 -15.86
C ILE A 584 11.99 10.13 -14.74
N ALA A 585 10.69 9.90 -14.94
CA ALA A 585 9.65 10.14 -13.94
C ALA A 585 9.86 9.37 -12.64
N VAL A 586 10.35 8.12 -12.70
CA VAL A 586 10.63 7.31 -11.50
C VAL A 586 11.78 7.92 -10.72
N ARG A 587 12.88 8.23 -11.41
CA ARG A 587 14.05 8.86 -10.80
C ARG A 587 13.70 10.21 -10.20
N PHE A 588 13.08 11.09 -10.98
CA PHE A 588 12.61 12.40 -10.55
C PHE A 588 11.70 12.34 -9.32
N PHE A 589 10.74 11.41 -9.30
CA PHE A 589 9.83 11.28 -8.17
C PHE A 589 10.51 10.68 -6.92
N PHE A 590 11.44 9.75 -7.10
CA PHE A 590 12.20 9.18 -5.98
C PHE A 590 13.18 10.18 -5.38
N ASP A 591 13.82 11.02 -6.21
CA ASP A 591 14.64 12.14 -5.77
C ASP A 591 13.78 13.12 -4.96
N PHE A 592 12.59 13.47 -5.44
CA PHE A 592 11.63 14.29 -4.69
C PHE A 592 11.27 13.69 -3.31
N LEU A 593 11.04 12.38 -3.22
CA LEU A 593 10.76 11.74 -1.93
C LEU A 593 11.97 11.76 -0.98
N ASP A 594 13.18 11.58 -1.52
CA ASP A 594 14.42 11.65 -0.75
C ASP A 594 14.64 13.09 -0.22
N ASP A 595 14.44 14.11 -1.05
CA ASP A 595 14.50 15.53 -0.66
C ASP A 595 13.47 15.88 0.41
N MET A 596 12.25 15.35 0.30
CA MET A 596 11.20 15.56 1.31
C MET A 596 11.52 14.89 2.64
N ALA A 597 12.18 13.74 2.62
CA ALA A 597 12.65 13.07 3.83
C ALA A 597 13.76 13.88 4.50
N GLU A 598 14.75 14.37 3.72
CA GLU A 598 15.84 15.20 4.22
C GLU A 598 15.33 16.53 4.80
N LYS A 599 14.45 17.24 4.06
CA LYS A 599 13.86 18.52 4.49
C LYS A 599 13.12 18.44 5.82
N HIS A 600 12.51 17.30 6.13
CA HIS A 600 11.76 17.08 7.38
C HIS A 600 12.54 16.29 8.44
N GLY A 601 13.84 16.04 8.24
CA GLY A 601 14.69 15.35 9.22
C GLY A 601 14.36 13.87 9.43
N ILE A 602 13.92 13.17 8.38
CA ILE A 602 13.57 11.74 8.46
C ILE A 602 14.80 10.89 8.12
N ASP A 603 15.53 10.47 9.14
CA ASP A 603 16.73 9.63 8.99
C ASP A 603 16.41 8.12 8.83
N ASP A 604 15.17 7.71 9.09
CA ASP A 604 14.74 6.31 9.00
C ASP A 604 14.59 5.84 7.55
N LYS A 605 15.56 5.06 7.07
CA LYS A 605 15.56 4.45 5.73
C LYS A 605 14.33 3.60 5.44
N GLU A 606 13.71 2.99 6.45
CA GLU A 606 12.50 2.21 6.27
C GLU A 606 11.32 3.10 5.85
N THR A 607 11.22 4.30 6.40
CA THR A 607 10.15 5.25 6.06
C THR A 607 10.22 5.67 4.60
N VAL A 608 11.43 6.00 4.10
CA VAL A 608 11.65 6.37 2.69
C VAL A 608 11.37 5.19 1.75
N HIS A 609 11.79 3.97 2.14
CA HIS A 609 11.45 2.75 1.40
C HIS A 609 9.94 2.55 1.28
N ILE A 610 9.20 2.77 2.37
CA ILE A 610 7.74 2.69 2.39
C ILE A 610 7.12 3.73 1.45
N TRP A 611 7.62 4.97 1.43
CA TRP A 611 7.14 6.02 0.52
C TRP A 611 7.34 5.65 -0.95
N LYS A 612 8.53 5.14 -1.31
CA LYS A 612 8.83 4.66 -2.68
C LYS A 612 7.94 3.48 -3.07
N THR A 613 7.73 2.54 -2.15
CA THR A 613 6.86 1.37 -2.35
C THR A 613 5.39 1.77 -2.54
N ASN A 614 4.90 2.66 -1.68
CA ASN A 614 3.52 3.15 -1.69
C ASN A 614 3.22 4.06 -2.88
N SER A 615 4.22 4.74 -3.46
CA SER A 615 4.02 5.67 -4.57
C SER A 615 4.02 5.01 -5.95
N LEU A 616 4.87 3.99 -6.16
CA LEU A 616 5.07 3.38 -7.48
C LEU A 616 4.67 1.89 -7.51
N PRO A 617 5.37 0.93 -6.87
CA PRO A 617 5.01 -0.49 -6.93
C PRO A 617 3.55 -0.77 -6.56
N LEU A 618 3.07 -0.25 -5.43
CA LEU A 618 1.73 -0.59 -4.94
C LEU A 618 0.61 0.14 -5.67
N ARG A 619 0.85 1.36 -6.15
CA ARG A 619 -0.16 2.19 -6.82
C ARG A 619 -0.27 1.92 -8.31
N PHE A 620 0.86 1.73 -8.97
CA PHE A 620 0.92 1.54 -10.42
C PHE A 620 1.11 0.07 -10.76
N TRP A 621 2.24 -0.55 -10.39
CA TRP A 621 2.60 -1.88 -10.88
C TRP A 621 1.65 -2.99 -10.40
N VAL A 622 1.26 -2.99 -9.13
CA VAL A 622 0.27 -3.94 -8.60
C VAL A 622 -1.06 -3.81 -9.36
N ASN A 623 -1.47 -2.58 -9.69
CA ASN A 623 -2.72 -2.36 -10.41
C ASN A 623 -2.66 -2.92 -11.84
N ILE A 624 -1.54 -2.74 -12.55
CA ILE A 624 -1.32 -3.29 -13.88
C ILE A 624 -1.19 -4.83 -13.85
N LEU A 625 -0.50 -5.39 -12.85
CA LEU A 625 -0.37 -6.84 -12.67
C LEU A 625 -1.72 -7.52 -12.41
N LYS A 626 -2.58 -6.89 -11.59
CA LYS A 626 -3.93 -7.40 -11.32
C LYS A 626 -4.88 -7.20 -12.50
N ASN A 627 -4.73 -6.09 -13.23
CA ASN A 627 -5.63 -5.70 -14.29
C ASN A 627 -4.88 -5.54 -15.63
N PRO A 628 -4.37 -6.63 -16.23
CA PRO A 628 -3.66 -6.56 -17.51
C PRO A 628 -4.54 -5.99 -18.63
N GLN A 629 -5.87 -6.12 -18.53
CA GLN A 629 -6.84 -5.50 -19.42
C GLN A 629 -6.79 -3.96 -19.40
N PHE A 630 -6.11 -3.30 -18.46
CA PHE A 630 -5.90 -1.86 -18.55
C PHE A 630 -4.89 -1.47 -19.63
N VAL A 631 -3.98 -2.38 -20.00
CA VAL A 631 -2.89 -2.14 -20.96
C VAL A 631 -3.06 -2.97 -22.23
N LEU A 632 -3.66 -4.15 -22.10
CA LEU A 632 -3.79 -5.14 -23.16
C LEU A 632 -5.27 -5.30 -23.53
N ASP A 633 -5.55 -5.49 -24.82
CA ASP A 633 -6.88 -5.84 -25.30
C ASP A 633 -7.15 -7.34 -25.15
N VAL A 634 -7.40 -7.73 -23.89
CA VAL A 634 -7.63 -9.11 -23.45
C VAL A 634 -8.82 -9.20 -22.51
N GLN A 635 -9.40 -10.39 -22.39
CA GLN A 635 -10.45 -10.68 -21.42
C GLN A 635 -9.88 -11.42 -20.21
N VAL A 636 -10.10 -10.87 -19.02
CA VAL A 636 -9.72 -11.54 -17.76
C VAL A 636 -10.95 -12.21 -17.16
N THR A 637 -10.93 -13.53 -17.07
CA THR A 637 -11.97 -14.33 -16.39
C THR A 637 -11.66 -14.46 -14.89
N ASP A 638 -12.66 -14.81 -14.08
CA ASP A 638 -12.50 -14.96 -12.62
C ASP A 638 -11.38 -15.93 -12.23
N SER A 639 -11.21 -17.03 -12.99
CA SER A 639 -10.13 -17.98 -12.76
C SER A 639 -8.75 -17.40 -13.04
N ILE A 640 -8.62 -16.53 -14.05
CA ILE A 640 -7.37 -15.84 -14.38
C ILE A 640 -7.09 -14.73 -13.34
N ASP A 641 -8.09 -13.93 -12.97
CA ASP A 641 -7.97 -12.90 -11.93
C ASP A 641 -7.49 -13.51 -10.60
N ALA A 642 -8.01 -14.68 -10.22
CA ALA A 642 -7.59 -15.39 -9.02
C ALA A 642 -6.08 -15.72 -9.04
N VAL A 643 -5.53 -16.09 -10.20
CA VAL A 643 -4.09 -16.38 -10.38
C VAL A 643 -3.27 -15.09 -10.35
N LEU A 644 -3.68 -14.06 -11.09
CA LEU A 644 -3.03 -12.74 -11.12
C LEU A 644 -3.00 -12.10 -9.72
N SER A 645 -4.06 -12.27 -8.94
CA SER A 645 -4.13 -11.78 -7.55
C SER A 645 -3.07 -12.41 -6.64
N VAL A 646 -2.75 -13.70 -6.82
CA VAL A 646 -1.65 -14.36 -6.06
C VAL A 646 -0.30 -13.79 -6.49
N ILE A 647 -0.06 -13.62 -7.79
CA ILE A 647 1.19 -13.06 -8.32
C ILE A 647 1.38 -11.61 -7.86
N ALA A 648 0.33 -10.80 -7.92
CA ALA A 648 0.34 -9.43 -7.42
C ALA A 648 0.62 -9.38 -5.91
N GLN A 649 0.02 -10.28 -5.11
CA GLN A 649 0.33 -10.36 -3.69
C GLN A 649 1.78 -10.77 -3.42
N THR A 650 2.36 -11.68 -4.21
CA THR A 650 3.78 -12.01 -4.16
C THR A 650 4.66 -10.79 -4.46
N PHE A 651 4.28 -9.97 -5.45
CA PHE A 651 4.96 -8.71 -5.75
C PHE A 651 4.88 -7.73 -4.55
N ILE A 652 3.69 -7.55 -3.96
CA ILE A 652 3.50 -6.73 -2.75
C ILE A 652 4.42 -7.21 -1.62
N ASP A 653 4.44 -8.51 -1.34
CA ASP A 653 5.25 -9.10 -0.27
C ASP A 653 6.75 -8.89 -0.52
N SER A 654 7.18 -8.85 -1.79
CA SER A 654 8.56 -8.54 -2.18
C SER A 654 8.97 -7.10 -1.92
N CYS A 655 8.02 -6.15 -1.92
CA CYS A 655 8.31 -4.75 -1.63
C CYS A 655 8.33 -4.42 -0.13
N THR A 656 7.89 -5.32 0.75
CA THR A 656 7.90 -5.08 2.20
C THR A 656 9.31 -5.16 2.79
N THR A 657 9.63 -4.34 3.78
CA THR A 657 10.89 -4.42 4.56
C THR A 657 10.83 -5.49 5.65
N SER A 658 9.64 -5.80 6.16
CA SER A 658 9.45 -6.78 7.24
C SER A 658 9.89 -8.19 6.83
N GLU A 659 10.46 -8.95 7.77
CA GLU A 659 10.80 -10.35 7.55
C GLU A 659 9.57 -11.17 7.11
N HIS A 660 9.73 -11.95 6.04
CA HIS A 660 8.68 -12.81 5.53
C HIS A 660 8.55 -14.07 6.40
N LYS A 661 7.84 -13.95 7.53
CA LYS A 661 7.57 -15.08 8.43
C LYS A 661 6.42 -15.92 7.88
N VAL A 662 6.72 -17.19 7.59
CA VAL A 662 5.73 -18.22 7.27
C VAL A 662 5.70 -19.31 8.33
N GLY A 663 4.54 -19.91 8.52
CA GLY A 663 4.33 -21.02 9.45
C GLY A 663 3.24 -21.93 8.90
N ARG A 664 2.94 -23.03 9.61
CA ARG A 664 1.91 -23.99 9.19
C ARG A 664 0.52 -23.36 9.04
N ASP A 665 0.24 -22.30 9.79
CA ASP A 665 -1.04 -21.57 9.74
C ASP A 665 -1.03 -20.41 8.75
N SER A 666 0.03 -20.24 7.95
CA SER A 666 0.07 -19.20 6.92
C SER A 666 -0.85 -19.58 5.75
N PRO A 667 -1.51 -18.59 5.12
CA PRO A 667 -2.29 -18.83 3.90
C PRO A 667 -1.43 -19.52 2.84
N VAL A 668 -2.01 -20.48 2.12
CA VAL A 668 -1.25 -21.31 1.16
C VAL A 668 -0.66 -20.49 0.04
N ASN A 669 -1.38 -19.46 -0.43
CA ASN A 669 -0.87 -18.50 -1.43
C ASN A 669 0.45 -17.84 -0.97
N LYS A 670 0.61 -17.59 0.34
CA LYS A 670 1.84 -17.05 0.94
C LYS A 670 2.96 -18.09 1.01
N LEU A 671 2.61 -19.36 1.22
CA LEU A 671 3.58 -20.46 1.27
C LEU A 671 4.18 -20.76 -0.12
N LEU A 672 3.39 -20.68 -1.19
CA LEU A 672 3.82 -21.03 -2.56
C LEU A 672 5.07 -20.27 -3.02
N TYR A 673 5.17 -18.99 -2.69
CA TYR A 673 6.30 -18.11 -3.08
C TYR A 673 7.25 -17.77 -1.92
N ALA A 674 7.12 -18.41 -0.77
CA ALA A 674 7.90 -18.08 0.42
C ALA A 674 9.43 -18.19 0.21
N ARG A 675 9.87 -19.13 -0.65
CA ARG A 675 11.28 -19.33 -1.01
C ARG A 675 11.82 -18.27 -1.96
N ASP A 676 10.96 -17.72 -2.82
CA ASP A 676 11.33 -16.78 -3.89
C ASP A 676 11.33 -15.33 -3.39
N ILE A 677 10.47 -15.00 -2.43
CA ILE A 677 10.32 -13.65 -1.87
C ILE A 677 11.63 -13.02 -1.38
N PRO A 678 12.54 -13.72 -0.67
CA PRO A 678 13.84 -13.15 -0.30
C PRO A 678 14.68 -12.69 -1.50
N ARG A 679 14.65 -13.43 -2.62
CA ARG A 679 15.34 -13.05 -3.86
C ARG A 679 14.71 -11.79 -4.46
N TYR A 680 13.38 -11.71 -4.51
CA TYR A 680 12.68 -10.53 -5.02
C TYR A 680 12.85 -9.30 -4.12
N LYS A 681 12.89 -9.45 -2.79
CA LYS A 681 13.22 -8.37 -1.85
C LYS A 681 14.59 -7.76 -2.15
N GLN A 682 15.60 -8.61 -2.39
CA GLN A 682 16.92 -8.12 -2.81
C GLN A 682 16.87 -7.39 -4.15
N MET A 683 16.01 -7.79 -5.09
CA MET A 683 15.82 -7.06 -6.34
C MET A 683 15.24 -5.66 -6.10
N VAL A 684 14.22 -5.54 -5.22
CA VAL A 684 13.64 -4.24 -4.86
C VAL A 684 14.66 -3.34 -4.16
N GLU A 685 15.40 -3.88 -3.19
CA GLU A 685 16.44 -3.14 -2.46
C GLU A 685 17.54 -2.63 -3.42
N ARG A 686 17.99 -3.48 -4.36
CA ARG A 686 18.96 -3.07 -5.40
C ARG A 686 18.36 -2.01 -6.32
N TYR A 687 17.12 -2.20 -6.78
CA TYR A 687 16.45 -1.24 -7.65
C TYR A 687 16.41 0.17 -7.04
N TYR A 688 16.05 0.30 -5.76
CA TYR A 688 16.05 1.59 -5.06
C TYR A 688 17.45 2.14 -4.82
N ALA A 689 18.42 1.28 -4.50
CA ALA A 689 19.81 1.70 -4.32
C ALA A 689 20.43 2.22 -5.61
N ASP A 690 20.22 1.52 -6.72
CA ASP A 690 20.75 1.86 -8.04
C ASP A 690 20.15 3.18 -8.56
N ILE A 691 18.84 3.41 -8.37
CA ILE A 691 18.20 4.67 -8.72
C ILE A 691 18.83 5.83 -7.93
N ARG A 692 18.99 5.65 -6.61
CA ARG A 692 19.59 6.68 -5.74
C ARG A 692 21.06 6.99 -6.10
N GLN A 693 21.80 6.03 -6.66
CA GLN A 693 23.18 6.22 -7.10
C GLN A 693 23.29 6.85 -8.50
N THR A 694 22.18 6.91 -9.25
CA THR A 694 22.13 7.55 -10.56
C THR A 694 22.15 9.08 -10.40
N ILE A 695 22.66 9.79 -11.41
CA ILE A 695 22.66 11.26 -11.42
C ILE A 695 21.23 11.77 -11.29
N SER A 696 20.99 12.66 -10.31
CA SER A 696 19.68 13.24 -10.02
C SER A 696 19.02 13.80 -11.28
N ALA A 697 17.71 13.55 -11.44
CA ALA A 697 16.98 14.09 -12.58
C ALA A 697 16.84 15.61 -12.45
N SER A 698 17.32 16.36 -13.45
CA SER A 698 17.11 17.81 -13.44
C SER A 698 15.64 18.13 -13.74
N ASP A 699 15.10 19.18 -13.11
CA ASP A 699 13.76 19.69 -13.42
C ASP A 699 13.64 20.03 -14.92
N GLN A 700 14.74 20.47 -15.56
CA GLN A 700 14.76 20.77 -17.00
C GLN A 700 14.58 19.51 -17.87
N GLU A 701 15.27 18.42 -17.55
CA GLU A 701 15.09 17.14 -18.26
C GLU A 701 13.67 16.61 -18.09
N MET A 702 13.14 16.66 -16.87
CA MET A 702 11.78 16.20 -16.58
C MET A 702 10.74 17.05 -17.32
N ASN A 703 10.85 18.37 -17.27
CA ASN A 703 9.94 19.27 -17.98
C ASN A 703 10.00 19.06 -19.50
N SER A 704 11.19 18.82 -20.05
CA SER A 704 11.34 18.49 -21.47
C SER A 704 10.59 17.21 -21.85
N ALA A 705 10.70 16.16 -21.02
CA ALA A 705 9.97 14.90 -21.22
C ALA A 705 8.45 15.09 -21.06
N LEU A 706 8.00 15.90 -20.10
CA LEU A 706 6.57 16.21 -19.89
C LEU A 706 5.98 17.04 -21.04
N ALA A 707 6.74 18.00 -21.58
CA ALA A 707 6.34 18.77 -22.75
C ALA A 707 6.21 17.88 -23.99
N GLU A 708 7.13 16.93 -24.17
CA GLU A 708 7.05 15.93 -25.24
C GLU A 708 5.81 15.03 -25.08
N LEU A 709 5.53 14.52 -23.87
CA LEU A 709 4.34 13.73 -23.60
C LEU A 709 3.05 14.53 -23.85
N SER A 710 3.00 15.80 -23.42
CA SER A 710 1.87 16.69 -23.64
C SER A 710 1.62 16.88 -25.14
N ARG A 711 2.68 17.08 -25.93
CA ARG A 711 2.60 17.22 -27.38
C ARG A 711 2.18 15.92 -28.07
N ASN A 712 2.72 14.78 -27.65
CA ASN A 712 2.49 13.48 -28.31
C ASN A 712 1.05 12.98 -28.13
N TYR A 713 0.38 13.38 -27.05
CA TYR A 713 -0.99 12.97 -26.74
C TYR A 713 -1.98 14.14 -26.74
N SER A 714 -1.60 15.28 -27.33
CA SER A 714 -2.47 16.46 -27.37
C SER A 714 -3.74 16.17 -28.18
N GLY A 715 -4.89 16.58 -27.66
CA GLY A 715 -6.18 16.37 -28.32
C GLY A 715 -6.74 14.95 -28.27
N GLU A 716 -6.04 13.98 -27.65
CA GLU A 716 -6.56 12.62 -27.44
C GLU A 716 -7.72 12.58 -26.44
N LEU A 717 -7.74 13.51 -25.49
CA LEU A 717 -8.71 13.58 -24.40
C LEU A 717 -9.65 14.78 -24.55
N ASN A 718 -10.96 14.55 -24.38
CA ASN A 718 -11.96 15.62 -24.44
C ASN A 718 -11.95 16.47 -23.15
N TYR A 719 -11.07 17.47 -23.10
CA TYR A 719 -10.90 18.32 -21.92
C TYR A 719 -12.14 19.16 -21.59
N LEU A 720 -12.98 19.51 -22.58
CA LEU A 720 -14.21 20.29 -22.35
C LEU A 720 -15.24 19.53 -21.51
N VAL A 721 -15.39 18.23 -21.73
CA VAL A 721 -16.26 17.37 -20.89
C VAL A 721 -15.73 17.30 -19.47
N ALA A 722 -14.40 17.19 -19.31
CA ALA A 722 -13.79 17.20 -17.99
C ALA A 722 -14.04 18.52 -17.25
N LEU A 723 -13.89 19.66 -17.92
CA LEU A 723 -14.17 20.98 -17.35
C LEU A 723 -15.64 21.12 -16.94
N HIS A 724 -16.56 20.60 -17.75
CA HIS A 724 -17.98 20.64 -17.42
C HIS A 724 -18.34 19.77 -16.21
N GLU A 725 -17.77 18.56 -16.11
CA GLU A 725 -17.94 17.72 -14.91
C GLU A 725 -17.27 18.34 -13.67
N LEU A 726 -16.11 18.98 -13.83
CA LEU A 726 -15.47 19.75 -12.74
C LEU A 726 -16.34 20.92 -12.29
N TYR A 727 -16.99 21.61 -13.23
CA TYR A 727 -17.91 22.69 -12.89
C TYR A 727 -19.08 22.22 -12.01
N LYS A 728 -19.57 20.99 -12.17
CA LYS A 728 -20.61 20.45 -11.28
C LYS A 728 -20.15 20.40 -9.82
N TYR A 729 -18.89 20.08 -9.57
CA TYR A 729 -18.32 20.13 -8.22
C TYR A 729 -18.13 21.56 -7.73
N ILE A 730 -17.69 22.47 -8.61
CA ILE A 730 -17.61 23.90 -8.29
C ILE A 730 -18.98 24.44 -7.90
N ASN A 731 -20.03 24.14 -8.67
CA ASN A 731 -21.39 24.59 -8.38
C ASN A 731 -21.92 23.97 -7.07
N LYS A 732 -21.69 22.67 -6.86
CA LYS A 732 -22.12 21.98 -5.64
C LYS A 732 -21.52 22.59 -4.36
N TYR A 733 -20.28 23.06 -4.42
CA TYR A 733 -19.55 23.62 -3.28
C TYR A 733 -19.21 25.10 -3.47
N TYR A 734 -20.06 25.81 -4.21
CA TYR A 734 -19.79 27.17 -4.69
C TYR A 734 -19.50 28.14 -3.55
N ASP A 735 -20.38 28.17 -2.55
CA ASP A 735 -20.27 29.10 -1.41
C ASP A 735 -18.99 28.85 -0.61
N GLN A 736 -18.61 27.58 -0.41
CA GLN A 736 -17.39 27.21 0.32
C GLN A 736 -16.14 27.63 -0.47
N ILE A 737 -16.17 27.48 -1.80
CA ILE A 737 -15.06 27.89 -2.68
C ILE A 737 -14.92 29.41 -2.67
N ILE A 738 -16.02 30.17 -2.82
CA ILE A 738 -16.00 31.63 -2.76
C ILE A 738 -15.48 32.11 -1.41
N THR A 739 -16.00 31.56 -0.31
CA THR A 739 -15.55 31.91 1.05
C THR A 739 -14.03 31.69 1.20
N ALA A 740 -13.52 30.54 0.76
CA ALA A 740 -12.09 30.24 0.85
C ALA A 740 -11.22 31.17 -0.02
N LEU A 741 -11.74 31.67 -1.15
CA LEU A 741 -11.06 32.65 -2.00
C LEU A 741 -11.13 34.07 -1.43
N GLU A 742 -12.20 34.40 -0.70
CA GLU A 742 -12.34 35.67 0.00
C GLU A 742 -11.50 35.74 1.27
N GLU A 743 -11.25 34.61 1.95
CA GLU A 743 -10.36 34.58 3.12
C GLU A 743 -8.87 34.72 2.74
N ASP A 744 -8.48 34.40 1.51
CA ASP A 744 -7.10 34.48 1.03
C ASP A 744 -6.80 35.85 0.39
N SER A 745 -5.98 36.66 1.08
CA SER A 745 -5.59 38.00 0.61
C SER A 745 -4.94 38.05 -0.79
N THR A 746 -4.26 36.98 -1.21
CA THR A 746 -3.66 36.90 -2.55
C THR A 746 -4.73 36.59 -3.60
N ALA A 747 -5.69 35.72 -3.27
CA ALA A 747 -6.81 35.40 -4.14
C ALA A 747 -7.73 36.61 -4.36
N GLN A 748 -7.95 37.42 -3.33
CA GLN A 748 -8.66 38.70 -3.42
C GLN A 748 -7.95 39.67 -4.39
N LYS A 749 -6.64 39.85 -4.24
CA LYS A 749 -5.84 40.73 -5.14
C LYS A 749 -5.91 40.28 -6.60
N MET A 750 -5.98 38.97 -6.84
CA MET A 750 -6.12 38.38 -8.17
C MET A 750 -7.58 38.32 -8.67
N GLN A 751 -8.55 38.79 -7.87
CA GLN A 751 -9.98 38.80 -8.16
C GLN A 751 -10.53 37.41 -8.55
N LEU A 752 -10.02 36.34 -7.92
CA LEU A 752 -10.37 34.97 -8.30
C LEU A 752 -11.84 34.63 -8.05
N GLY A 753 -12.41 35.10 -6.94
CA GLY A 753 -13.84 34.92 -6.64
C GLY A 753 -14.75 35.59 -7.67
N TYR A 754 -14.42 36.82 -8.06
CA TYR A 754 -15.16 37.55 -9.10
C TYR A 754 -15.09 36.87 -10.47
N ARG A 755 -13.91 36.36 -10.87
CA ARG A 755 -13.77 35.57 -12.10
C ARG A 755 -14.62 34.31 -12.07
N LEU A 756 -14.67 33.62 -10.93
CA LEU A 756 -15.52 32.43 -10.76
C LEU A 756 -17.01 32.77 -10.86
N GLN A 757 -17.45 33.91 -10.32
CA GLN A 757 -18.82 34.42 -10.47
C GLN A 757 -19.18 34.64 -11.93
N GLN A 758 -18.30 35.26 -12.73
CA GLN A 758 -18.53 35.47 -14.16
C GLN A 758 -18.65 34.15 -14.93
N ILE A 759 -17.80 33.17 -14.62
CA ILE A 759 -17.86 31.83 -15.20
C ILE A 759 -19.19 31.14 -14.87
N ALA A 760 -19.61 31.21 -13.61
CA ALA A 760 -20.86 30.61 -13.16
C ALA A 760 -22.07 31.23 -13.86
N ALA A 761 -22.10 32.56 -14.03
CA ALA A 761 -23.14 33.26 -14.76
C ALA A 761 -23.25 32.78 -16.23
N ALA A 762 -22.11 32.65 -16.92
CA ALA A 762 -22.05 32.18 -18.30
C ALA A 762 -22.53 30.72 -18.44
N LEU A 763 -22.18 29.85 -17.48
CA LEU A 763 -22.52 28.43 -17.51
C LEU A 763 -23.97 28.14 -17.05
N GLU A 764 -24.52 28.93 -16.13
CA GLU A 764 -25.87 28.75 -15.59
C GLU A 764 -26.97 29.54 -16.30
N ASN A 765 -26.60 30.39 -17.28
CA ASN A 765 -27.54 31.28 -17.96
C ASN A 765 -28.28 32.22 -16.99
N LYS A 766 -27.60 32.65 -15.92
CA LYS A 766 -28.09 33.70 -15.02
C LYS A 766 -27.60 35.03 -15.56
N VAL A 767 -28.52 35.92 -15.95
CA VAL A 767 -28.19 37.32 -16.24
C VAL A 767 -27.64 37.91 -14.94
N THR A 768 -26.35 38.24 -14.92
CA THR A 768 -25.78 39.02 -13.83
C THR A 768 -26.33 40.43 -13.95
N ASP A 769 -27.26 40.79 -13.08
CA ASP A 769 -27.57 42.19 -12.78
C ASP A 769 -26.35 42.77 -12.04
N LEU A 770 -25.34 43.19 -12.81
CA LEU A 770 -24.20 43.98 -12.36
C LEU A 770 -24.32 45.39 -12.90
#